data_AF-A0A971LLK0-F1
#
_entry.id   AF-A0A971LLK0-F1
#
_cell.length_a   1.000
_cell.length_b   1.000
_cell.length_c   1.000
_cell.angle_alpha   90.00
_cell.angle_beta   90.00
_cell.angle_gamma   90.00
#
_symmetry.space_group_name_H-M   'P 1'
#
loop_
_entity.id
_entity.type
_entity.pdbx_description
1 polymer ?
#
loop_
_entity_poly.entity_id
_entity_poly.type
_entity_poly.pdbx_seq_one_letter_code
_entity_poly.pdbx_strand_id
1 'polypeptide(L)'
;MKANKILFGLLLLALCASVWGVDPRSSVKAVERQIKPQTYQTLPPSRDDILNEDFNGMQFPPAGWSSYDIDGVSRQWQRNTNGYHSAPACAIHLEGGWTSGMQEGWLVTPALNIAQGIEYVLSFWNYSGYPEDGYWHKVLINTSSGDPSAPGWVTLWQQTYPQTTEDWSLWNIPLTGYHGSNVHIAFQYTGEWADAWLVDDVTVTADLKTLTMLPPQGLGSYIPAEGTHAYPGNTHVGITATPGFGQTWDSWVQGPVENSANSRTRVYMDDDHSVKAAFTPYGLDNLVNQHSIGVEAFTSVKAGGTNREVAENFSSRVDAINKVVIHGITLRYEYFNDDEAQWVEWDPGNTQPFIVRFYNQNPNTQPNWNSPYRGPWNVTGKMFSTGTMQNWTQDYIAWKVELDLPQSVNLDSGWVSVQMDRDGGAGGYFLWLTSTSGSGNGVFYQLGEEEPEMVGDLMLELWGEGESGTLSAPVLNYPVNQTGLPKPGFKFNWRVANTGALPEYYILHLYEEQNLYPNDPSYSWEVFDVTNFDPTKDPQLSDRISFDFGQRWFWAVEAVRGTSHAMSSVSYFETQNLINIPHEEDFGSGEDTEWPLDWTQTHSGGILTNRWKVFESNEAGGLPHEIRSTAINRNGDARLISPPINTSGLGTFTVQFKHFWDDWSPGLTAKVQYSHDLETWHDSSWSLQSGSGDDLGTRLAHIPCNGQPVTYVAWLTEGYHFCYSFWFLDDIKFYENPVDTIPPTISDHLPPLSTVRNDISFPITVDVADDDWWNSPLAGVELHWSSNNGSSWNTPIAMTHGAGDSYTGVIPPQNHGSQVVYRIKAWDIHNNLTQTRDYSFQVNDPVWISYSYGVGTTIMGVEEIDWAPMIGFNNPLFGTGIPLQLLAVDGMAVDFYGEVGSPAVISVYIWDGGEYMYSLFEPFEYYFPSGQHQVIPLAEHGIEDLLITTPTFFVIIDLPAGHYFLWNEAFDYGTSYFWFGDELYGREGGNWCIGALVQIGGEPPVGLTAPQVSVAYEDGYVSLTWPHVPNALAYNIYGSNDPYDEGSWNVLDTVNSPGFTYLQSDARKFFRVTASDQENGSKAVFKPYAPVSSKQAPSLKSVTLPQK
;
A
#
# COMPACT_ATOMS: atom_id res chain seq x y z
N MET A 1 -9.80 18.62 73.02
CA MET A 1 -8.78 17.86 73.79
C MET A 1 -7.78 17.34 72.79
N LYS A 2 -6.60 17.99 72.69
CA LYS A 2 -5.25 17.41 72.93
C LYS A 2 -5.05 16.00 72.33
N ALA A 3 -4.00 15.64 71.59
CA ALA A 3 -2.86 16.30 70.95
C ALA A 3 -2.03 15.19 70.25
N ASN A 4 -1.17 15.59 69.30
CA ASN A 4 0.04 14.94 68.73
C ASN A 4 -0.12 14.47 67.27
N LYS A 5 0.30 15.21 66.23
CA LYS A 5 1.64 15.67 65.76
C LYS A 5 2.32 14.68 64.79
N ILE A 6 2.71 15.24 63.62
CA ILE A 6 3.79 14.86 62.66
C ILE A 6 3.36 13.82 61.60
N LEU A 7 3.46 13.95 60.26
CA LEU A 7 4.24 14.76 59.28
C LEU A 7 3.47 14.64 57.90
N PHE A 8 2.92 15.68 57.24
CA PHE A 8 3.47 16.60 56.20
C PHE A 8 3.41 16.15 54.71
N GLY A 9 2.84 16.99 53.81
CA GLY A 9 3.07 17.01 52.34
C GLY A 9 1.81 16.91 51.42
N LEU A 10 0.86 17.87 51.30
CA LEU A 10 0.82 19.16 50.55
C LEU A 10 0.74 19.09 48.98
N LEU A 11 -0.43 19.47 48.41
CA LEU A 11 -0.71 20.42 47.27
C LEU A 11 -2.15 20.18 46.70
N LEU A 12 -3.21 21.02 46.85
CA LEU A 12 -3.61 22.33 46.25
C LEU A 12 -3.57 22.36 44.70
N LEU A 13 -4.63 22.53 43.86
CA LEU A 13 -5.97 23.17 43.81
C LEU A 13 -6.03 24.70 43.55
N ALA A 14 -6.40 25.06 42.30
CA ALA A 14 -7.45 26.04 41.87
C ALA A 14 -7.11 27.37 41.13
N LEU A 15 -7.56 27.43 39.86
CA LEU A 15 -8.47 28.39 39.16
C LEU A 15 -8.25 29.92 39.02
N CYS A 16 -8.17 30.35 37.73
CA CYS A 16 -8.80 31.46 36.96
C CYS A 16 -9.19 32.83 37.55
N ALA A 17 -8.85 33.94 36.83
CA ALA A 17 -9.78 34.90 36.19
C ALA A 17 -9.06 36.16 35.62
N SER A 18 -9.59 36.72 34.53
CA SER A 18 -9.10 37.88 33.78
C SER A 18 -10.10 39.07 33.81
N VAL A 19 -9.60 40.30 33.60
CA VAL A 19 -10.13 41.37 32.70
C VAL A 19 -10.19 42.84 33.25
N TRP A 20 -9.21 43.64 32.78
CA TRP A 20 -9.19 45.05 32.29
C TRP A 20 -9.14 46.30 33.22
N GLY A 21 -8.17 47.18 32.92
CA GLY A 21 -8.14 48.59 33.32
C GLY A 21 -6.76 49.27 33.16
N VAL A 22 -6.40 49.69 31.95
CA VAL A 22 -5.17 50.45 31.58
C VAL A 22 -5.48 51.96 31.51
N ASP A 23 -4.54 52.85 31.90
CA ASP A 23 -3.91 53.94 31.09
C ASP A 23 -3.06 54.91 31.99
N PRO A 24 -2.28 55.92 31.50
CA PRO A 24 -0.83 55.84 31.21
C PRO A 24 0.02 57.09 31.64
N ARG A 25 1.33 57.05 31.29
CA ARG A 25 2.29 58.16 30.94
C ARG A 25 3.50 58.40 31.85
N SER A 26 4.65 57.97 31.31
CA SER A 26 5.93 58.69 31.07
C SER A 26 7.10 57.76 31.39
N SER A 27 8.10 57.48 30.54
CA SER A 27 8.49 57.99 29.22
C SER A 27 9.61 57.10 28.64
N VAL A 28 9.78 57.19 27.31
CA VAL A 28 10.93 56.79 26.45
C VAL A 28 10.69 55.54 25.61
N LYS A 29 10.44 55.79 24.31
CA LYS A 29 10.44 54.81 23.23
C LYS A 29 11.87 54.30 23.00
N ALA A 30 12.09 53.00 23.19
CA ALA A 30 13.07 52.25 22.43
C ALA A 30 12.32 51.46 21.35
N VAL A 31 12.93 51.42 20.17
CA VAL A 31 12.39 50.87 18.93
C VAL A 31 12.34 49.34 19.04
N GLU A 32 11.14 48.75 19.04
CA GLU A 32 10.97 47.33 18.78
C GLU A 32 11.36 47.07 17.31
N ARG A 33 12.58 46.58 17.13
CA ARG A 33 12.95 45.81 15.94
C ARG A 33 12.41 44.40 16.13
N GLN A 34 11.63 43.95 15.16
CA GLN A 34 11.32 42.54 14.98
C GLN A 34 12.61 41.71 14.99
N ILE A 35 12.67 40.73 15.88
CA ILE A 35 13.45 39.50 15.71
C ILE A 35 12.44 38.38 15.99
N LYS A 36 12.17 37.58 14.96
CA LYS A 36 11.35 36.37 15.03
C LYS A 36 11.92 35.43 16.11
N PRO A 37 11.11 34.65 16.85
CA PRO A 37 11.65 33.49 17.54
C PRO A 37 12.30 32.60 16.49
N GLN A 38 13.62 32.43 16.54
CA GLN A 38 14.25 31.31 15.85
C GLN A 38 13.81 30.07 16.60
N THR A 39 12.84 29.36 16.03
CA THR A 39 12.70 27.93 16.27
C THR A 39 13.99 27.29 15.78
N TYR A 40 14.88 26.96 16.70
CA TYR A 40 16.00 26.10 16.42
C TYR A 40 15.42 24.72 16.10
N GLN A 41 15.47 24.37 14.82
CA GLN A 41 15.28 22.99 14.35
C GLN A 41 16.32 22.14 15.06
N THR A 42 15.87 21.15 15.83
CA THR A 42 16.66 19.94 16.04
C THR A 42 16.83 19.33 14.64
N LEU A 43 18.05 19.33 14.12
CA LEU A 43 18.36 18.67 12.85
C LEU A 43 18.10 17.17 13.05
N PRO A 44 17.31 16.52 12.18
CA PRO A 44 17.32 15.06 12.11
C PRO A 44 18.75 14.59 11.77
N PRO A 45 19.15 13.37 12.16
CA PRO A 45 20.42 12.80 11.73
C PRO A 45 20.53 12.85 10.22
N SER A 46 21.55 13.55 9.72
CA SER A 46 21.89 13.53 8.31
C SER A 46 22.45 12.15 7.98
N ARG A 47 22.09 11.61 6.81
CA ARG A 47 22.46 10.28 6.32
C ARG A 47 23.99 10.07 6.18
N ASP A 48 24.79 11.11 6.38
CA ASP A 48 26.25 11.11 6.27
C ASP A 48 27.00 11.18 7.63
N ASP A 49 26.27 11.11 8.75
CA ASP A 49 26.84 11.04 10.09
C ASP A 49 27.36 9.62 10.40
N ILE A 50 28.68 9.45 10.55
CA ILE A 50 29.28 8.19 11.04
C ILE A 50 29.23 8.07 12.58
N LEU A 51 28.86 9.17 13.25
CA LEU A 51 28.48 9.23 14.65
C LEU A 51 27.40 10.32 14.78
N ASN A 52 26.30 10.01 15.44
CA ASN A 52 25.32 11.00 15.90
C ASN A 52 24.79 10.56 17.26
N GLU A 53 25.14 11.30 18.30
CA GLU A 53 24.77 11.02 19.68
C GLU A 53 24.19 12.28 20.33
N ASP A 54 22.89 12.21 20.64
CA ASP A 54 22.10 13.27 21.27
C ASP A 54 21.84 13.00 22.78
N PHE A 55 22.34 11.88 23.32
CA PHE A 55 22.16 11.43 24.71
C PHE A 55 20.70 11.30 25.19
N ASN A 56 19.73 11.28 24.28
CA ASN A 56 18.31 11.23 24.61
C ASN A 56 17.88 9.86 25.13
N GLY A 57 18.57 8.79 24.69
CA GLY A 57 18.37 7.43 25.15
C GLY A 57 18.50 7.28 26.67
N MET A 58 17.69 6.41 27.29
CA MET A 58 17.70 6.23 28.75
C MET A 58 18.92 5.46 29.29
N GLN A 59 19.71 4.82 28.42
CA GLN A 59 20.90 4.06 28.77
C GLN A 59 22.15 4.96 28.72
N PHE A 60 23.00 4.91 29.75
CA PHE A 60 24.28 5.63 29.78
C PHE A 60 25.41 4.74 30.31
N PRO A 61 26.60 4.71 29.67
CA PRO A 61 26.89 5.38 28.39
C PRO A 61 26.03 4.82 27.24
N PRO A 62 25.83 5.59 26.16
CA PRO A 62 25.09 5.12 25.00
C PRO A 62 25.70 3.86 24.39
N ALA A 63 24.95 3.16 23.54
CA ALA A 63 25.41 1.90 22.96
C ALA A 63 26.75 2.09 22.20
N GLY A 64 27.74 1.26 22.52
CA GLY A 64 29.08 1.33 21.92
C GLY A 64 30.02 2.38 22.52
N TRP A 65 29.50 3.35 23.28
CA TRP A 65 30.33 4.29 24.05
C TRP A 65 30.84 3.64 25.33
N SER A 66 31.98 4.12 25.82
CA SER A 66 32.59 3.67 27.06
C SER A 66 32.86 4.85 27.99
N SER A 67 32.52 4.70 29.27
CA SER A 67 32.89 5.67 30.30
C SER A 67 33.93 5.06 31.24
N TYR A 68 34.97 5.83 31.56
CA TYR A 68 36.06 5.42 32.43
C TYR A 68 36.27 6.44 33.55
N ASP A 69 36.53 5.91 34.74
CA ASP A 69 36.88 6.64 35.96
C ASP A 69 38.31 6.27 36.32
N ILE A 70 39.22 7.17 35.99
CA ILE A 70 40.66 6.92 36.04
C ILE A 70 41.18 7.10 37.46
N ASP A 71 40.59 8.04 38.20
CA ASP A 71 40.96 8.37 39.58
C ASP A 71 40.31 7.44 40.62
N GLY A 72 39.26 6.71 40.26
CA GLY A 72 38.61 5.69 41.07
C GLY A 72 37.79 6.25 42.23
N VAL A 73 37.31 7.49 42.12
CA VAL A 73 36.42 8.13 43.09
C VAL A 73 35.07 8.47 42.43
N SER A 74 34.01 8.44 43.23
CA SER A 74 32.65 8.05 42.82
C SER A 74 31.91 8.87 41.74
N ARG A 75 32.47 9.93 41.15
CA ARG A 75 31.77 10.73 40.13
C ARG A 75 32.35 10.44 38.74
N GLN A 76 31.48 10.06 37.81
CA GLN A 76 31.83 9.73 36.43
C GLN A 76 30.90 10.50 35.47
N TRP A 77 31.17 10.36 34.16
CA TRP A 77 30.21 10.79 33.15
C TRP A 77 28.87 10.08 33.37
N GLN A 78 27.78 10.84 33.24
CA GLN A 78 26.43 10.33 33.38
C GLN A 78 25.46 11.07 32.47
N ARG A 79 24.29 10.48 32.23
CA ARG A 79 23.18 11.16 31.57
C ARG A 79 22.57 12.22 32.47
N ASN A 80 22.24 13.37 31.90
CA ASN A 80 21.66 14.50 32.61
C ASN A 80 20.42 15.03 31.87
N THR A 81 19.31 15.17 32.58
CA THR A 81 18.04 15.67 32.03
C THR A 81 17.75 17.12 32.42
N ASN A 82 18.73 17.84 32.97
CA ASN A 82 18.56 19.22 33.44
C ASN A 82 19.64 20.11 32.82
N GLY A 83 19.25 21.08 31.98
CA GLY A 83 20.21 22.01 31.36
C GLY A 83 20.94 21.44 30.14
N TYR A 84 20.32 20.49 29.44
CA TYR A 84 20.75 19.99 28.13
C TYR A 84 20.66 21.07 27.03
N HIS A 85 21.38 20.87 25.92
CA HIS A 85 21.25 21.69 24.72
C HIS A 85 20.01 21.26 23.94
N SER A 86 19.91 19.97 23.64
CA SER A 86 18.77 19.35 22.96
C SER A 86 17.98 18.47 23.93
N ALA A 87 16.66 18.60 23.91
CA ALA A 87 15.81 17.84 24.83
C ALA A 87 15.70 16.37 24.41
N PRO A 88 15.51 15.43 25.36
CA PRO A 88 15.44 15.61 26.82
C PRO A 88 16.73 15.45 27.64
N ALA A 89 17.92 15.20 27.08
CA ALA A 89 19.12 14.96 27.91
C ALA A 89 20.45 15.27 27.22
N CYS A 90 21.51 15.38 28.02
CA CYS A 90 22.91 15.52 27.58
C CYS A 90 23.84 14.61 28.41
N ALA A 91 25.11 14.51 28.04
CA ALA A 91 26.14 13.96 28.92
C ALA A 91 26.65 15.02 29.91
N ILE A 92 26.91 14.65 31.16
CA ILE A 92 27.51 15.52 32.17
C ILE A 92 28.65 14.81 32.91
N HIS A 93 29.69 15.56 33.24
CA HIS A 93 30.63 15.23 34.31
C HIS A 93 30.58 16.33 35.37
N LEU A 94 30.40 15.94 36.63
CA LEU A 94 30.40 16.87 37.77
C LEU A 94 31.77 16.91 38.43
N GLU A 95 32.07 18.02 39.10
CA GLU A 95 33.25 18.17 39.93
C GLU A 95 33.28 17.14 41.07
N GLY A 96 34.38 17.00 41.81
CA GLY A 96 34.39 16.21 43.04
C GLY A 96 33.69 16.95 44.19
N GLY A 97 32.85 16.26 44.99
CA GLY A 97 32.28 16.83 46.23
C GLY A 97 33.32 17.02 47.35
N TRP A 98 32.87 17.45 48.55
CA TRP A 98 33.73 17.94 49.65
C TRP A 98 34.83 17.00 50.18
N THR A 99 34.88 15.74 49.73
CA THR A 99 35.80 14.70 50.19
C THR A 99 36.54 13.97 49.06
N SER A 100 36.29 14.33 47.80
CA SER A 100 36.95 13.70 46.64
C SER A 100 38.04 14.62 46.11
N GLY A 101 39.24 14.06 45.93
CA GLY A 101 40.35 14.76 45.29
C GLY A 101 40.09 14.99 43.79
N MET A 102 41.17 15.24 43.04
CA MET A 102 41.11 15.52 41.62
C MET A 102 40.37 14.43 40.83
N GLN A 103 39.31 14.81 40.11
CA GLN A 103 38.52 13.95 39.24
C GLN A 103 39.20 13.77 37.88
N GLU A 104 39.12 12.57 37.29
CA GLU A 104 39.51 12.28 35.91
C GLU A 104 38.58 11.26 35.25
N GLY A 105 37.60 11.76 34.50
CA GLY A 105 36.59 10.95 33.82
C GLY A 105 36.68 11.07 32.30
N TRP A 106 36.62 9.93 31.61
CA TRP A 106 36.65 9.85 30.15
C TRP A 106 35.33 9.30 29.62
N LEU A 107 34.79 9.92 28.57
CA LEU A 107 33.68 9.40 27.78
C LEU A 107 34.19 9.19 26.35
N VAL A 108 34.25 7.95 25.90
CA VAL A 108 34.91 7.55 24.65
C VAL A 108 33.89 7.00 23.68
N THR A 109 33.94 7.48 22.43
CA THR A 109 33.09 7.01 21.33
C THR A 109 33.38 5.55 20.98
N PRO A 110 32.48 4.87 20.24
CA PRO A 110 32.83 3.68 19.48
C PRO A 110 34.00 3.94 18.51
N ALA A 111 34.53 2.87 17.91
CA ALA A 111 35.46 2.99 16.79
C ALA A 111 34.75 3.57 15.56
N LEU A 112 35.27 4.69 15.03
CA LEU A 112 34.74 5.39 13.87
C LEU A 112 35.68 5.20 12.69
N ASN A 113 35.16 4.83 11.53
CA ASN A 113 35.96 4.68 10.31
C ASN A 113 36.03 6.01 9.56
N ILE A 114 37.22 6.63 9.51
CA ILE A 114 37.46 7.82 8.70
C ILE A 114 37.87 7.35 7.31
N ALA A 115 36.92 7.34 6.37
CA ALA A 115 37.15 6.83 5.02
C ALA A 115 38.28 7.58 4.29
N GLN A 116 39.02 6.86 3.43
CA GLN A 116 40.09 7.47 2.65
C GLN A 116 39.53 8.44 1.59
N GLY A 117 40.03 9.68 1.57
CA GLY A 117 39.68 10.67 0.54
C GLY A 117 38.39 11.44 0.82
N ILE A 118 37.79 11.26 2.01
CA ILE A 118 36.63 12.01 2.50
C ILE A 118 37.08 12.76 3.76
N GLU A 119 36.94 14.08 3.77
CA GLU A 119 37.18 14.87 4.99
C GLU A 119 36.01 14.64 5.95
N TYR A 120 36.28 14.55 7.25
CA TYR A 120 35.26 14.41 8.30
C TYR A 120 35.40 15.54 9.32
N VAL A 121 34.28 15.99 9.87
CA VAL A 121 34.23 17.03 10.90
C VAL A 121 33.54 16.45 12.15
N LEU A 122 34.24 16.50 13.28
CA LEU A 122 33.62 16.29 14.60
C LEU A 122 32.92 17.57 15.02
N SER A 123 31.63 17.49 15.30
CA SER A 123 30.84 18.59 15.87
C SER A 123 30.31 18.19 17.25
N PHE A 124 30.31 19.11 18.22
CA PHE A 124 29.65 18.90 19.50
C PHE A 124 29.30 20.23 20.17
N TRP A 125 28.22 20.23 20.93
CA TRP A 125 27.88 21.32 21.85
C TRP A 125 28.50 21.06 23.20
N ASN A 126 29.01 22.12 23.84
CA ASN A 126 29.53 22.02 25.20
C ASN A 126 29.14 23.23 26.05
N TYR A 127 28.96 22.98 27.34
CA TYR A 127 28.62 23.97 28.36
C TYR A 127 29.38 23.67 29.65
N SER A 128 29.87 24.72 30.31
CA SER A 128 30.52 24.64 31.61
C SER A 128 29.66 25.39 32.64
N GLY A 129 29.22 24.68 33.68
CA GLY A 129 28.55 25.28 34.83
C GLY A 129 29.58 25.67 35.88
N TYR A 130 29.64 26.96 36.26
CA TYR A 130 30.74 27.58 37.00
C TYR A 130 32.07 27.67 36.23
N PRO A 131 32.08 28.28 35.03
CA PRO A 131 33.26 28.38 34.14
C PRO A 131 34.45 29.14 34.73
N GLU A 132 34.24 29.88 35.81
CA GLU A 132 35.29 30.55 36.58
C GLU A 132 36.14 29.60 37.42
N ASP A 133 35.60 28.44 37.77
CA ASP A 133 36.25 27.41 38.57
C ASP A 133 36.77 26.23 37.72
N GLY A 134 36.52 26.24 36.41
CA GLY A 134 36.86 25.11 35.54
C GLY A 134 38.36 24.85 35.35
N TYR A 135 38.69 23.60 35.00
CA TYR A 135 40.07 23.10 35.00
C TYR A 135 40.56 22.60 33.63
N TRP A 136 40.56 21.29 33.31
CA TRP A 136 40.86 20.84 31.94
C TRP A 136 39.80 19.91 31.40
N HIS A 137 39.19 20.38 30.31
CA HIS A 137 38.32 19.58 29.46
C HIS A 137 38.97 19.45 28.10
N LYS A 138 39.09 18.22 27.61
CA LYS A 138 39.75 17.92 26.35
C LYS A 138 38.90 17.01 25.50
N VAL A 139 38.96 17.25 24.20
CA VAL A 139 38.59 16.26 23.19
C VAL A 139 39.86 15.69 22.62
N LEU A 140 39.98 14.37 22.67
CA LEU A 140 41.15 13.61 22.26
C LEU A 140 40.77 12.62 21.16
N ILE A 141 41.73 12.19 20.35
CA ILE A 141 41.55 11.16 19.32
C ILE A 141 42.68 10.13 19.36
N ASN A 142 42.37 8.86 19.10
CA ASN A 142 43.35 7.76 19.05
C ASN A 142 43.00 6.77 17.93
N THR A 143 44.00 6.33 17.16
CA THR A 143 43.82 5.39 16.03
C THR A 143 43.99 3.92 16.41
N SER A 144 44.41 3.62 17.64
CA SER A 144 44.79 2.27 18.06
C SER A 144 43.79 1.60 19.00
N SER A 145 43.20 2.35 19.94
CA SER A 145 42.25 1.83 20.93
C SER A 145 41.48 2.97 21.61
N GLY A 146 40.26 2.67 22.07
CA GLY A 146 39.47 3.55 22.95
C GLY A 146 39.78 3.42 24.45
N ASP A 147 40.75 2.59 24.84
CA ASP A 147 41.23 2.50 26.23
C ASP A 147 42.04 3.76 26.59
N PRO A 148 41.69 4.52 27.65
CA PRO A 148 42.46 5.70 28.08
C PRO A 148 43.94 5.42 28.39
N SER A 149 44.29 4.18 28.73
CA SER A 149 45.69 3.76 28.97
C SER A 149 46.49 3.50 27.69
N ALA A 150 45.83 3.45 26.52
CA ALA A 150 46.49 3.24 25.25
C ALA A 150 47.42 4.41 24.90
N PRO A 151 48.63 4.14 24.40
CA PRO A 151 49.49 5.21 23.89
C PRO A 151 48.86 5.87 22.65
N GLY A 152 49.22 7.11 22.36
CA GLY A 152 48.89 7.76 21.08
C GLY A 152 47.65 8.66 21.06
N TRP A 153 47.08 9.02 22.20
CA TRP A 153 46.03 10.05 22.27
C TRP A 153 46.57 11.43 21.83
N VAL A 154 45.90 12.04 20.86
CA VAL A 154 46.19 13.40 20.34
C VAL A 154 45.06 14.34 20.74
N THR A 155 45.37 15.54 21.24
CA THR A 155 44.35 16.54 21.59
C THR A 155 43.82 17.24 20.33
N LEU A 156 42.52 17.09 20.09
CA LEU A 156 41.77 17.80 19.05
C LEU A 156 41.29 19.17 19.51
N TRP A 157 40.82 19.23 20.76
CA TRP A 157 40.34 20.46 21.37
C TRP A 157 40.61 20.46 22.87
N GLN A 158 40.76 21.66 23.43
CA GLN A 158 40.97 21.87 24.85
C GLN A 158 40.28 23.16 25.27
N GLN A 159 39.48 23.06 26.34
CA GLN A 159 38.82 24.20 26.94
C GLN A 159 39.85 25.21 27.49
N THR A 160 39.60 26.49 27.25
CA THR A 160 40.39 27.59 27.81
C THR A 160 39.66 28.18 29.00
N TYR A 161 40.39 28.39 30.12
CA TYR A 161 39.83 28.91 31.38
C TYR A 161 40.58 30.16 31.88
N PRO A 162 39.92 31.02 32.69
CA PRO A 162 38.49 31.00 33.02
C PRO A 162 37.62 31.43 31.82
N GLN A 163 36.46 30.81 31.62
CA GLN A 163 35.49 31.32 30.62
C GLN A 163 34.63 32.44 31.21
N THR A 164 34.18 33.37 30.36
CA THR A 164 33.44 34.58 30.80
C THR A 164 31.92 34.47 30.67
N THR A 165 31.40 33.35 30.16
CA THR A 165 29.98 33.15 29.87
C THR A 165 29.57 31.71 30.14
N GLU A 166 28.41 31.52 30.78
CA GLU A 166 27.73 30.23 30.95
C GLU A 166 26.73 30.03 29.81
N ASP A 167 27.23 29.79 28.60
CA ASP A 167 26.40 29.55 27.41
C ASP A 167 26.88 28.30 26.66
N TRP A 168 25.93 27.58 26.07
CA TRP A 168 26.23 26.46 25.17
C TRP A 168 27.00 26.96 23.95
N SER A 169 28.09 26.26 23.60
CA SER A 169 28.92 26.60 22.44
C SER A 169 29.19 25.39 21.57
N LEU A 170 28.96 25.56 20.26
CA LEU A 170 29.24 24.57 19.21
C LEU A 170 30.70 24.63 18.80
N TRP A 171 31.31 23.45 18.66
CA TRP A 171 32.66 23.29 18.12
C TRP A 171 32.64 22.34 16.94
N ASN A 172 33.26 22.78 15.83
CA ASN A 172 33.47 21.98 14.62
C ASN A 172 34.98 21.78 14.43
N ILE A 173 35.43 20.53 14.45
CA ILE A 173 36.84 20.15 14.40
C ILE A 173 37.07 19.24 13.20
N PRO A 174 37.81 19.70 12.17
CA PRO A 174 38.21 18.83 11.06
C PRO A 174 39.11 17.70 11.54
N LEU A 175 38.86 16.48 11.07
CA LEU A 175 39.67 15.29 11.32
C LEU A 175 40.73 15.07 10.22
N THR A 176 41.13 16.16 9.56
CA THR A 176 42.10 16.21 8.46
C THR A 176 43.45 15.64 8.91
N GLY A 177 43.71 14.38 8.55
CA GLY A 177 44.91 13.64 8.95
C GLY A 177 44.66 12.20 9.41
N TYR A 178 43.40 11.85 9.67
CA TYR A 178 43.02 10.49 10.08
C TYR A 178 42.41 9.66 8.93
N HIS A 179 42.52 10.14 7.69
CA HIS A 179 42.06 9.46 6.47
C HIS A 179 42.52 7.99 6.40
N GLY A 180 41.58 7.10 6.13
CA GLY A 180 41.82 5.65 6.05
C GLY A 180 42.12 4.98 7.39
N SER A 181 41.87 5.64 8.53
CA SER A 181 42.10 5.09 9.87
C SER A 181 40.80 4.89 10.64
N ASN A 182 40.74 3.85 11.47
CA ASN A 182 39.73 3.74 12.52
C ASN A 182 40.17 4.57 13.72
N VAL A 183 39.29 5.42 14.25
CA VAL A 183 39.58 6.36 15.34
C VAL A 183 38.61 6.21 16.49
N HIS A 184 39.04 6.52 17.71
CA HIS A 184 38.20 6.72 18.87
C HIS A 184 38.36 8.16 19.32
N ILE A 185 37.26 8.84 19.64
CA ILE A 185 37.24 10.20 20.15
C ILE A 185 36.86 10.16 21.62
N ALA A 186 37.53 10.93 22.47
CA ALA A 186 37.29 10.94 23.92
C ALA A 186 37.05 12.35 24.44
N PHE A 187 36.02 12.51 25.25
CA PHE A 187 35.76 13.68 26.09
C PHE A 187 36.35 13.42 27.48
N GLN A 188 37.48 14.06 27.79
CA GLN A 188 38.18 13.94 29.05
C GLN A 188 37.89 15.14 29.94
N TYR A 189 37.25 14.89 31.09
CA TYR A 189 37.11 15.84 32.18
C TYR A 189 38.24 15.65 33.18
N THR A 190 38.84 16.73 33.65
CA THR A 190 39.64 16.73 34.88
C THR A 190 39.35 17.96 35.72
N GLY A 191 39.30 17.80 37.05
CA GLY A 191 39.08 18.93 37.96
C GLY A 191 38.98 18.54 39.43
N GLU A 192 39.43 19.43 40.33
CA GLU A 192 39.24 19.32 41.78
C GLU A 192 38.49 20.58 42.24
N TRP A 193 37.27 20.44 42.79
CA TRP A 193 36.39 21.58 43.09
C TRP A 193 36.15 22.52 41.91
N ALA A 194 36.14 21.95 40.70
CA ALA A 194 36.05 22.70 39.46
C ALA A 194 34.58 22.88 39.04
N ASP A 195 34.36 22.89 37.72
CA ASP A 195 33.07 23.11 37.08
C ASP A 195 32.32 21.80 36.81
N ALA A 196 31.08 21.93 36.34
CA ALA A 196 30.34 20.85 35.70
C ALA A 196 30.49 20.96 34.18
N TRP A 197 30.95 19.91 33.50
CA TRP A 197 31.06 19.91 32.04
C TRP A 197 29.92 19.12 31.42
N LEU A 198 29.17 19.78 30.56
CA LEU A 198 28.07 19.21 29.79
C LEU A 198 28.48 19.14 28.32
N VAL A 199 28.19 18.01 27.69
CA VAL A 199 28.42 17.76 26.27
C VAL A 199 27.12 17.22 25.68
N ASP A 200 26.76 17.72 24.50
CA ASP A 200 25.51 17.37 23.84
C ASP A 200 25.66 17.41 22.32
N ASP A 201 24.74 16.74 21.60
CA ASP A 201 24.66 16.72 20.13
C ASP A 201 26.03 16.47 19.46
N VAL A 202 26.64 15.32 19.76
CA VAL A 202 27.94 14.94 19.22
C VAL A 202 27.76 14.26 17.87
N THR A 203 28.28 14.87 16.81
CA THR A 203 28.26 14.30 15.46
C THR A 203 29.66 14.15 14.87
N VAL A 204 29.86 13.16 14.01
CA VAL A 204 31.00 13.11 13.09
C VAL A 204 30.45 12.92 11.70
N THR A 205 30.57 13.96 10.89
CA THR A 205 29.90 14.03 9.58
C THR A 205 30.95 14.15 8.47
N ALA A 206 30.70 13.52 7.32
CA ALA A 206 31.52 13.73 6.14
C ALA A 206 31.34 15.17 5.61
N ASP A 207 32.46 15.85 5.29
CA ASP A 207 32.46 17.13 4.56
C ASP A 207 32.29 16.84 3.07
N LEU A 208 31.06 16.49 2.71
CA LEU A 208 30.63 16.36 1.33
C LEU A 208 30.10 17.72 0.85
N LYS A 209 30.40 18.03 -0.41
CA LYS A 209 29.78 19.13 -1.16
C LYS A 209 28.94 18.55 -2.26
N THR A 210 27.80 19.15 -2.48
CA THR A 210 26.88 18.73 -3.53
C THR A 210 27.21 19.43 -4.83
N LEU A 211 27.28 18.66 -5.92
CA LEU A 211 27.26 19.17 -7.27
C LEU A 211 25.90 18.82 -7.87
N THR A 212 25.02 19.82 -7.94
CA THR A 212 23.72 19.69 -8.59
C THR A 212 23.88 19.92 -10.09
N MET A 213 23.71 18.85 -10.87
CA MET A 213 23.64 18.94 -12.31
C MET A 213 22.20 19.27 -12.72
N LEU A 214 21.97 20.53 -13.08
CA LEU A 214 20.64 21.05 -13.43
C LEU A 214 20.21 20.57 -14.81
N PRO A 215 18.89 20.41 -15.05
CA PRO A 215 18.35 20.08 -16.36
C PRO A 215 18.94 21.00 -17.44
N PRO A 216 19.37 20.45 -18.57
CA PRO A 216 20.11 21.22 -19.55
C PRO A 216 19.16 22.14 -20.31
N GLN A 217 19.67 23.28 -20.77
CA GLN A 217 18.97 24.02 -21.81
C GLN A 217 19.18 23.27 -23.14
N GLY A 218 18.12 22.91 -23.87
CA GLY A 218 18.25 22.13 -25.11
C GLY A 218 18.42 20.61 -24.89
N LEU A 219 18.39 19.82 -25.97
CA LEU A 219 18.51 18.36 -25.88
C LEU A 219 19.99 17.94 -25.80
N GLY A 220 20.34 17.15 -24.80
CA GLY A 220 21.68 16.62 -24.60
C GLY A 220 21.79 15.93 -23.27
N SER A 221 22.86 15.18 -23.08
CA SER A 221 23.20 14.56 -21.82
C SER A 221 24.42 15.25 -21.21
N TYR A 222 24.60 15.06 -19.93
CA TYR A 222 25.82 15.45 -19.26
C TYR A 222 26.15 14.40 -18.20
N ILE A 223 27.42 14.38 -17.81
CA ILE A 223 28.02 13.49 -16.83
C ILE A 223 28.71 14.41 -15.83
N PRO A 224 28.44 14.31 -14.52
CA PRO A 224 27.48 13.42 -13.86
C PRO A 224 26.03 13.60 -14.36
N ALA A 225 25.17 12.58 -14.21
CA ALA A 225 23.80 12.63 -14.71
C ALA A 225 22.98 13.77 -14.07
N GLU A 226 21.78 14.07 -14.58
CA GLU A 226 20.88 15.03 -13.94
C GLU A 226 20.62 14.66 -12.47
N GLY A 227 20.64 15.67 -11.59
CA GLY A 227 20.44 15.50 -10.15
C GLY A 227 21.62 15.94 -9.32
N THR A 228 21.50 15.75 -8.01
CA THR A 228 22.51 16.12 -7.02
C THR A 228 23.49 14.97 -6.82
N HIS A 229 24.79 15.28 -6.81
CA HIS A 229 25.86 14.31 -6.60
C HIS A 229 26.75 14.81 -5.47
N ALA A 230 26.97 13.99 -4.45
CA ALA A 230 27.88 14.32 -3.36
C ALA A 230 29.34 14.02 -3.75
N TYR A 231 30.23 14.96 -3.48
CA TYR A 231 31.66 14.85 -3.71
C TYR A 231 32.42 15.28 -2.45
N PRO A 232 33.60 14.71 -2.18
CA PRO A 232 34.42 15.20 -1.07
C PRO A 232 34.77 16.68 -1.25
N GLY A 233 34.64 17.46 -0.19
CA GLY A 233 35.06 18.86 -0.17
C GLY A 233 36.52 19.04 -0.59
N ASN A 234 36.84 20.19 -1.18
CA ASN A 234 38.16 20.58 -1.68
C ASN A 234 38.72 19.69 -2.81
N THR A 235 37.88 18.93 -3.52
CA THR A 235 38.26 18.12 -4.70
C THR A 235 37.89 18.77 -6.03
N HIS A 236 38.42 18.27 -7.15
CA HIS A 236 38.00 18.67 -8.50
C HIS A 236 37.16 17.56 -9.14
N VAL A 237 35.95 17.89 -9.55
CA VAL A 237 35.02 16.98 -10.23
C VAL A 237 35.03 17.25 -11.72
N GLY A 238 35.30 16.24 -12.53
CA GLY A 238 35.19 16.35 -13.98
C GLY A 238 33.73 16.29 -14.44
N ILE A 239 33.30 17.30 -15.20
CA ILE A 239 31.96 17.33 -15.80
C ILE A 239 32.07 17.33 -17.33
N THR A 240 31.12 16.67 -18.00
CA THR A 240 31.06 16.53 -19.45
C THR A 240 29.64 16.76 -19.93
N ALA A 241 29.47 17.47 -21.03
CA ALA A 241 28.20 17.66 -21.70
C ALA A 241 28.30 17.14 -23.14
N THR A 242 27.29 16.37 -23.54
CA THR A 242 27.18 15.70 -24.83
C THR A 242 25.87 16.14 -25.49
N PRO A 243 25.90 16.86 -26.61
CA PRO A 243 24.68 17.30 -27.28
C PRO A 243 23.82 16.14 -27.77
N GLY A 244 22.50 16.31 -27.70
CA GLY A 244 21.51 15.35 -28.14
C GLY A 244 21.16 15.51 -29.61
N PHE A 245 20.28 14.64 -30.12
CA PHE A 245 19.83 14.72 -31.51
C PHE A 245 19.23 16.10 -31.81
N GLY A 246 19.79 16.80 -32.80
CA GLY A 246 19.30 18.13 -33.21
C GLY A 246 19.95 19.32 -32.49
N GLN A 247 20.99 19.13 -31.68
CA GLN A 247 21.57 20.18 -30.83
C GLN A 247 23.09 20.19 -30.85
N THR A 248 23.70 21.35 -30.58
CA THR A 248 25.15 21.52 -30.41
C THR A 248 25.48 22.05 -29.02
N TRP A 249 26.73 21.86 -28.59
CA TRP A 249 27.21 22.38 -27.31
C TRP A 249 27.31 23.91 -27.38
N ASP A 250 26.74 24.60 -26.40
CA ASP A 250 26.85 26.05 -26.28
C ASP A 250 27.85 26.42 -25.18
N SER A 251 27.48 26.23 -23.91
CA SER A 251 28.34 26.47 -22.75
C SER A 251 27.76 25.90 -21.47
N TRP A 252 28.54 25.87 -20.40
CA TRP A 252 28.02 25.77 -19.03
C TRP A 252 27.50 27.15 -18.63
N VAL A 253 26.18 27.31 -18.66
CA VAL A 253 25.52 28.62 -18.44
C VAL A 253 25.33 28.95 -16.96
N GLN A 254 25.64 28.02 -16.06
CA GLN A 254 25.55 28.19 -14.62
C GLN A 254 26.63 27.38 -13.90
N GLY A 255 27.09 27.90 -12.76
CA GLY A 255 28.00 27.25 -11.82
C GLY A 255 29.48 27.61 -12.00
N PRO A 256 30.31 27.41 -10.96
CA PRO A 256 31.72 27.78 -10.98
C PRO A 256 32.57 26.69 -11.66
N VAL A 257 32.30 26.49 -12.94
CA VAL A 257 33.10 25.60 -13.79
C VAL A 257 34.41 26.30 -14.17
N GLU A 258 35.53 25.57 -14.16
CA GLU A 258 36.86 26.13 -14.47
C GLU A 258 36.91 26.77 -15.86
N ASN A 259 36.24 26.15 -16.83
CA ASN A 259 36.07 26.67 -18.18
C ASN A 259 34.68 26.35 -18.72
N SER A 260 33.83 27.36 -18.80
CA SER A 260 32.43 27.22 -19.23
C SER A 260 32.26 27.03 -20.74
N ALA A 261 33.25 27.38 -21.55
CA ALA A 261 33.19 27.20 -23.01
C ALA A 261 33.46 25.75 -23.44
N ASN A 262 34.15 24.97 -22.61
CA ASN A 262 34.48 23.59 -22.94
C ASN A 262 33.35 22.64 -22.49
N SER A 263 32.90 21.79 -23.42
CA SER A 263 31.93 20.73 -23.10
C SER A 263 32.45 19.73 -22.07
N ARG A 264 33.77 19.64 -21.90
CA ARG A 264 34.44 18.88 -20.84
C ARG A 264 35.26 19.84 -19.98
N THR A 265 34.95 19.91 -18.69
CA THR A 265 35.56 20.87 -17.75
C THR A 265 35.57 20.31 -16.33
N ARG A 266 35.90 21.11 -15.32
CA ARG A 266 35.89 20.70 -13.91
C ARG A 266 35.19 21.71 -13.01
N VAL A 267 34.77 21.27 -11.83
CA VAL A 267 34.28 22.10 -10.73
C VAL A 267 35.16 21.84 -9.51
N TYR A 268 35.59 22.90 -8.83
CA TYR A 268 36.26 22.79 -7.54
C TYR A 268 35.20 22.78 -6.43
N MET A 269 35.17 21.72 -5.62
CA MET A 269 34.13 21.48 -4.62
C MET A 269 34.47 22.14 -3.29
N ASP A 270 34.58 23.46 -3.26
CA ASP A 270 34.76 24.26 -2.04
C ASP A 270 33.44 24.62 -1.32
N ASP A 271 32.32 24.53 -2.03
CA ASP A 271 30.96 24.76 -1.55
C ASP A 271 29.98 23.89 -2.33
N ASP A 272 28.70 23.93 -1.97
CA ASP A 272 27.63 23.33 -2.77
C ASP A 272 27.46 24.11 -4.08
N HIS A 273 27.59 23.40 -5.20
CA HIS A 273 27.62 23.97 -6.53
C HIS A 273 26.47 23.46 -7.38
N SER A 274 25.84 24.35 -8.13
CA SER A 274 24.90 23.97 -9.18
C SER A 274 25.43 24.36 -10.54
N VAL A 275 25.52 23.39 -11.46
CA VAL A 275 25.98 23.62 -12.83
C VAL A 275 24.87 23.32 -13.83
N LYS A 276 24.81 24.07 -14.93
CA LYS A 276 23.84 23.84 -16.01
C LYS A 276 24.52 23.82 -17.36
N ALA A 277 24.34 22.72 -18.08
CA ALA A 277 24.72 22.61 -19.48
C ALA A 277 23.71 23.36 -20.37
N ALA A 278 24.20 24.08 -21.38
CA ALA A 278 23.38 24.57 -22.46
C ALA A 278 23.78 23.93 -23.78
N PHE A 279 22.75 23.50 -24.47
CA PHE A 279 22.75 23.04 -25.84
C PHE A 279 21.81 23.96 -26.61
N THR A 280 22.23 24.32 -27.81
CA THR A 280 21.38 25.10 -28.71
C THR A 280 20.85 24.20 -29.81
N PRO A 281 19.54 24.29 -30.14
CA PRO A 281 19.00 23.62 -31.31
C PRO A 281 19.83 24.04 -32.50
N TYR A 282 20.12 23.11 -33.39
CA TYR A 282 20.89 23.44 -34.57
C TYR A 282 20.30 24.64 -35.30
N GLY A 283 20.97 25.78 -35.21
CA GLY A 283 21.20 26.61 -36.38
C GLY A 283 22.24 25.93 -37.26
N LEU A 284 21.93 24.75 -37.81
CA LEU A 284 22.78 23.90 -38.66
C LEU A 284 24.15 23.50 -38.04
N ASP A 285 24.35 22.21 -37.78
CA ASP A 285 25.67 21.60 -37.49
C ASP A 285 25.77 20.23 -38.21
N ASN A 286 26.86 19.74 -38.80
CA ASN A 286 28.24 20.17 -39.04
C ASN A 286 28.46 20.41 -40.55
N LEU A 287 28.99 21.58 -40.95
CA LEU A 287 29.33 21.94 -42.34
C LEU A 287 30.85 21.88 -42.57
N VAL A 288 31.26 21.30 -43.70
CA VAL A 288 32.62 21.43 -44.28
C VAL A 288 32.77 22.83 -44.85
N ASN A 289 33.74 23.63 -44.40
CA ASN A 289 34.02 24.92 -45.02
C ASN A 289 35.49 25.33 -44.85
N GLN A 290 36.22 25.44 -45.97
CA GLN A 290 37.52 26.12 -46.03
C GLN A 290 37.35 27.39 -46.88
N HIS A 291 37.90 28.50 -46.40
CA HIS A 291 37.59 29.87 -46.80
C HIS A 291 38.60 30.40 -47.83
N SER A 292 38.18 30.77 -49.07
CA SER A 292 38.64 31.95 -49.87
C SER A 292 38.09 31.95 -51.32
N ILE A 293 37.98 33.13 -51.94
CA ILE A 293 37.36 33.41 -53.25
C ILE A 293 38.34 33.15 -54.41
N GLY A 294 37.96 32.29 -55.36
CA GLY A 294 38.72 32.00 -56.60
C GLY A 294 38.04 32.58 -57.86
N VAL A 295 38.84 32.97 -58.86
CA VAL A 295 38.44 33.89 -59.95
C VAL A 295 37.96 33.21 -61.23
N GLU A 296 38.08 31.89 -61.39
CA GLU A 296 37.52 31.15 -62.54
C GLU A 296 37.05 29.78 -62.07
N ALA A 297 35.92 29.34 -62.63
CA ALA A 297 35.05 28.24 -62.19
C ALA A 297 35.73 27.16 -61.33
N PHE A 298 35.71 27.28 -60.00
CA PHE A 298 35.68 26.22 -58.97
C PHE A 298 35.67 26.91 -57.57
N THR A 299 34.51 26.88 -56.89
CA THR A 299 34.21 27.10 -55.44
C THR A 299 33.97 28.51 -54.83
N SER A 300 32.96 28.59 -53.93
CA SER A 300 33.01 29.26 -52.59
C SER A 300 31.70 29.18 -51.75
N VAL A 301 31.82 28.63 -50.53
CA VAL A 301 31.46 29.11 -49.15
C VAL A 301 30.16 29.92 -48.86
N LYS A 302 29.41 29.51 -47.80
CA LYS A 302 28.54 30.39 -46.97
C LYS A 302 29.39 31.26 -46.04
N ALA A 303 29.31 32.58 -46.16
CA ALA A 303 30.14 33.56 -45.42
C ALA A 303 29.78 33.66 -43.93
N GLY A 304 30.79 33.53 -43.05
CA GLY A 304 30.71 33.72 -41.60
C GLY A 304 31.73 32.82 -40.88
N GLY A 305 32.57 33.38 -40.01
CA GLY A 305 33.57 32.60 -39.27
C GLY A 305 32.91 31.51 -38.41
N THR A 306 33.40 30.27 -38.52
CA THR A 306 32.91 29.12 -37.74
C THR A 306 34.02 28.61 -36.83
N ASN A 307 33.74 28.42 -35.53
CA ASN A 307 34.68 27.86 -34.53
C ASN A 307 34.78 26.32 -34.60
N ARG A 308 35.09 25.71 -35.76
CA ARG A 308 34.99 24.25 -35.97
C ARG A 308 36.28 23.61 -36.50
N GLU A 309 36.60 22.39 -36.10
CA GLU A 309 37.74 21.57 -36.59
C GLU A 309 37.32 20.69 -37.78
N VAL A 310 38.22 20.49 -38.76
CA VAL A 310 38.02 19.73 -40.03
C VAL A 310 39.01 18.57 -40.11
N ALA A 311 38.82 17.59 -41.01
CA ALA A 311 39.68 16.39 -41.14
C ALA A 311 41.18 16.70 -41.28
N GLU A 312 41.48 17.84 -41.90
CA GLU A 312 42.83 18.43 -42.06
C GLU A 312 43.29 19.31 -40.88
N ASN A 313 42.55 19.37 -39.77
CA ASN A 313 42.75 20.32 -38.66
C ASN A 313 42.45 19.73 -37.27
N PHE A 314 42.53 18.41 -37.12
CA PHE A 314 42.49 17.78 -35.79
C PHE A 314 43.76 18.14 -35.00
N SER A 315 43.57 18.81 -33.87
CA SER A 315 44.66 19.27 -32.99
C SER A 315 45.05 18.23 -31.91
N SER A 316 44.31 17.13 -31.82
CA SER A 316 44.47 16.03 -30.85
C SER A 316 43.85 14.73 -31.36
N ARG A 317 44.06 13.60 -30.65
CA ARG A 317 43.53 12.28 -31.05
C ARG A 317 42.00 12.29 -31.17
N VAL A 318 41.50 11.63 -32.21
CA VAL A 318 40.07 11.55 -32.52
C VAL A 318 39.47 10.33 -31.81
N ASP A 319 38.39 10.53 -31.06
CA ASP A 319 37.57 9.43 -30.52
C ASP A 319 37.04 8.55 -31.68
N ALA A 320 36.53 7.36 -31.35
CA ALA A 320 36.00 6.41 -32.34
C ALA A 320 35.04 7.07 -33.36
N ILE A 321 35.35 6.95 -34.65
CA ILE A 321 34.57 7.54 -35.74
C ILE A 321 33.34 6.67 -35.97
N ASN A 322 32.15 7.23 -35.73
CA ASN A 322 30.87 6.53 -35.88
C ASN A 322 30.03 7.02 -37.07
N LYS A 323 30.36 8.21 -37.60
CA LYS A 323 29.62 8.88 -38.66
C LYS A 323 30.56 9.72 -39.51
N VAL A 324 30.30 9.78 -40.82
CA VAL A 324 30.98 10.67 -41.76
C VAL A 324 29.97 11.67 -42.34
N VAL A 325 30.34 12.95 -42.43
CA VAL A 325 29.48 14.01 -42.97
C VAL A 325 30.24 14.79 -44.04
N ILE A 326 29.66 14.87 -45.25
CA ILE A 326 30.31 15.50 -46.42
C ILE A 326 29.37 16.52 -47.08
N HIS A 327 29.94 17.46 -47.83
CA HIS A 327 29.19 18.46 -48.62
C HIS A 327 29.68 18.50 -50.05
N GLY A 328 28.76 18.72 -50.98
CA GLY A 328 29.04 18.69 -52.41
C GLY A 328 27.83 19.07 -53.25
N ILE A 329 27.94 18.91 -54.56
CA ILE A 329 26.85 19.09 -55.52
C ILE A 329 26.53 17.77 -56.19
N THR A 330 25.28 17.60 -56.62
CA THR A 330 24.84 16.40 -57.31
C THR A 330 24.54 16.69 -58.78
N LEU A 331 25.21 15.99 -59.67
CA LEU A 331 25.07 16.15 -61.11
C LEU A 331 24.87 14.79 -61.78
N ARG A 332 24.21 14.76 -62.93
CA ARG A 332 24.14 13.58 -63.79
C ARG A 332 24.49 13.96 -65.23
N TYR A 333 24.92 12.98 -66.02
CA TYR A 333 25.10 13.18 -67.45
C TYR A 333 23.76 13.07 -68.16
N GLU A 334 23.42 14.08 -68.97
CA GLU A 334 22.35 13.99 -69.96
C GLU A 334 22.94 14.14 -71.36
N TYR A 335 22.54 13.25 -72.26
CA TYR A 335 22.91 13.29 -73.67
C TYR A 335 21.85 14.10 -74.42
N PHE A 336 22.22 15.29 -74.87
CA PHE A 336 21.31 16.15 -75.63
C PHE A 336 21.34 15.82 -77.13
N ASN A 337 22.45 15.25 -77.63
CA ASN A 337 22.65 14.73 -78.98
C ASN A 337 23.56 13.47 -78.92
N ASP A 338 23.64 12.69 -80.01
CA ASP A 338 24.30 11.36 -80.07
C ASP A 338 25.81 11.34 -79.69
N ASP A 339 26.51 12.49 -79.63
CA ASP A 339 27.97 12.55 -79.39
C ASP A 339 28.41 13.53 -78.27
N GLU A 340 27.49 14.21 -77.56
CA GLU A 340 27.86 15.18 -76.51
C GLU A 340 27.01 15.02 -75.25
N ALA A 341 27.63 14.54 -74.17
CA ALA A 341 27.05 14.48 -72.83
C ALA A 341 27.37 15.76 -72.07
N GLN A 342 26.36 16.37 -71.45
CA GLN A 342 26.55 17.54 -70.58
C GLN A 342 26.17 17.19 -69.14
N TRP A 343 26.84 17.84 -68.19
CA TRP A 343 26.50 17.76 -66.78
C TRP A 343 25.25 18.59 -66.50
N VAL A 344 24.22 17.95 -65.97
CA VAL A 344 22.97 18.59 -65.57
C VAL A 344 22.75 18.36 -64.09
N GLU A 345 22.18 19.36 -63.43
CA GLU A 345 21.80 19.25 -62.02
C GLU A 345 20.81 18.10 -61.81
N TRP A 346 21.03 17.34 -60.75
CA TRP A 346 20.19 16.22 -60.38
C TRP A 346 19.80 16.31 -58.91
N ASP A 347 18.50 16.20 -58.64
CA ASP A 347 17.96 16.03 -57.29
C ASP A 347 18.09 14.54 -56.86
N PRO A 348 18.97 14.22 -55.90
CA PRO A 348 19.22 12.88 -55.41
C PRO A 348 18.07 12.32 -54.53
N GLY A 349 17.00 13.06 -54.26
CA GLY A 349 16.01 12.64 -53.26
C GLY A 349 16.62 12.52 -51.86
N ASN A 350 15.90 11.90 -50.91
CA ASN A 350 16.25 11.95 -49.48
C ASN A 350 17.41 11.04 -49.05
N THR A 351 17.75 10.02 -49.86
CA THR A 351 18.79 9.04 -49.55
C THR A 351 19.46 8.54 -50.82
N GLN A 352 20.77 8.32 -50.79
CA GLN A 352 21.54 7.73 -51.90
C GLN A 352 22.57 6.71 -51.39
N PRO A 353 22.92 5.69 -52.18
CA PRO A 353 23.95 4.73 -51.79
C PRO A 353 25.35 5.34 -51.93
N PHE A 354 26.21 5.07 -50.96
CA PHE A 354 27.61 5.52 -50.90
C PHE A 354 28.52 4.36 -50.45
N ILE A 355 29.79 4.44 -50.78
CA ILE A 355 30.86 3.55 -50.34
C ILE A 355 31.83 4.35 -49.48
N VAL A 356 32.13 3.87 -48.27
CA VAL A 356 33.11 4.49 -47.36
C VAL A 356 34.28 3.54 -47.09
N ARG A 357 35.50 4.08 -47.14
CA ARG A 357 36.76 3.36 -46.91
C ARG A 357 37.68 4.15 -45.97
N PHE A 358 38.32 3.48 -45.03
CA PHE A 358 39.34 4.05 -44.15
C PHE A 358 40.68 3.36 -44.35
N TYR A 359 41.76 4.12 -44.17
CA TYR A 359 43.13 3.73 -44.46
C TYR A 359 44.01 4.20 -43.29
N ASN A 360 44.77 3.30 -42.68
CA ASN A 360 45.60 3.60 -41.50
C ASN A 360 47.06 3.91 -41.83
N GLN A 361 47.37 4.08 -43.12
CA GLN A 361 48.71 4.42 -43.60
C GLN A 361 49.07 5.86 -43.23
N ASN A 362 50.38 6.15 -43.17
CA ASN A 362 50.89 7.46 -42.79
C ASN A 362 50.28 8.57 -43.67
N PRO A 363 49.70 9.63 -43.07
CA PRO A 363 49.07 10.74 -43.80
C PRO A 363 50.04 11.53 -44.69
N ASN A 364 51.36 11.39 -44.49
CA ASN A 364 52.39 12.01 -45.35
C ASN A 364 52.81 11.15 -46.56
N THR A 365 52.19 9.98 -46.78
CA THR A 365 52.52 9.08 -47.90
C THR A 365 51.28 8.67 -48.67
N GLN A 366 51.43 8.43 -49.98
CA GLN A 366 50.31 7.96 -50.80
C GLN A 366 49.73 6.66 -50.24
N PRO A 367 48.44 6.64 -49.87
CA PRO A 367 47.78 5.44 -49.37
C PRO A 367 47.65 4.38 -50.46
N ASN A 368 47.66 3.10 -50.07
CA ASN A 368 47.45 1.99 -50.99
C ASN A 368 45.93 1.78 -51.21
N TRP A 369 45.44 2.20 -52.37
CA TRP A 369 44.04 2.19 -52.80
C TRP A 369 43.41 0.79 -52.77
N ASN A 370 44.23 -0.26 -52.90
CA ASN A 370 43.75 -1.64 -52.98
C ASN A 370 43.66 -2.34 -51.61
N SER A 371 43.92 -1.65 -50.49
CA SER A 371 43.95 -2.27 -49.16
C SER A 371 43.47 -1.32 -48.05
N PRO A 372 42.15 -1.12 -47.90
CA PRO A 372 41.58 -0.35 -46.81
C PRO A 372 41.75 -1.05 -45.46
N TYR A 373 41.98 -0.26 -44.40
CA TYR A 373 42.00 -0.70 -43.00
C TYR A 373 40.60 -1.05 -42.49
N ARG A 374 39.57 -0.32 -42.95
CA ARG A 374 38.14 -0.60 -42.74
C ARG A 374 37.35 -0.21 -43.99
N GLY A 375 36.26 -0.94 -44.26
CA GLY A 375 35.53 -0.83 -45.53
C GLY A 375 36.15 -1.68 -46.64
N PRO A 376 35.62 -1.63 -47.87
CA PRO A 376 34.53 -0.77 -48.34
C PRO A 376 33.20 -1.11 -47.66
N TRP A 377 32.47 -0.09 -47.21
CA TRP A 377 31.11 -0.25 -46.70
C TRP A 377 30.12 0.47 -47.58
N ASN A 378 29.13 -0.27 -48.04
CA ASN A 378 27.96 0.30 -48.69
C ASN A 378 27.06 0.88 -47.59
N VAL A 379 26.96 2.20 -47.54
CA VAL A 379 26.20 2.96 -46.57
C VAL A 379 25.12 3.77 -47.28
N THR A 380 23.96 3.92 -46.64
CA THR A 380 22.92 4.80 -47.15
C THR A 380 23.17 6.22 -46.66
N GLY A 381 23.64 7.09 -47.55
CA GLY A 381 23.80 8.51 -47.28
C GLY A 381 22.46 9.22 -47.21
N LYS A 382 22.18 9.90 -46.10
CA LYS A 382 21.01 10.77 -45.95
C LYS A 382 21.34 12.11 -46.58
N MET A 383 20.56 12.51 -47.57
CA MET A 383 20.78 13.71 -48.38
C MET A 383 19.96 14.86 -47.82
N PHE A 384 20.58 16.02 -47.63
CA PHE A 384 19.90 17.24 -47.19
C PHE A 384 20.28 18.39 -48.11
N SER A 385 19.29 19.00 -48.77
CA SER A 385 19.52 20.22 -49.52
C SER A 385 19.93 21.33 -48.55
N THR A 386 21.06 21.98 -48.83
CA THR A 386 21.57 23.12 -48.05
C THR A 386 21.20 24.46 -48.68
N GLY A 387 20.36 24.42 -49.74
CA GLY A 387 19.96 25.56 -50.54
C GLY A 387 20.79 25.75 -51.81
N THR A 388 20.37 26.72 -52.61
CA THR A 388 21.03 27.09 -53.87
C THR A 388 22.27 27.92 -53.59
N MET A 389 23.40 27.51 -54.14
CA MET A 389 24.63 28.32 -54.15
C MET A 389 24.56 29.31 -55.31
N GLN A 390 24.57 30.60 -54.99
CA GLN A 390 24.59 31.67 -55.98
C GLN A 390 25.94 31.74 -56.68
N ASN A 391 25.96 31.54 -58.00
CA ASN A 391 27.15 31.77 -58.83
C ASN A 391 26.79 32.64 -60.04
N TRP A 392 27.76 33.32 -60.65
CA TRP A 392 27.54 34.33 -61.69
C TRP A 392 27.21 33.76 -63.08
N THR A 393 27.29 32.43 -63.30
CA THR A 393 27.03 31.77 -64.59
C THR A 393 25.94 30.70 -64.57
N GLN A 394 25.77 29.94 -63.47
CA GLN A 394 24.66 29.02 -63.23
C GLN A 394 24.60 28.67 -61.74
N ASP A 395 23.40 28.67 -61.16
CA ASP A 395 23.15 28.33 -59.76
C ASP A 395 23.01 26.81 -59.59
N TYR A 396 23.68 26.22 -58.59
CA TYR A 396 23.59 24.79 -58.25
C TYR A 396 23.14 24.61 -56.80
N ILE A 397 22.35 23.57 -56.52
CA ILE A 397 21.95 23.18 -55.17
C ILE A 397 23.07 22.38 -54.52
N ALA A 398 23.52 22.85 -53.36
CA ALA A 398 24.48 22.11 -52.54
C ALA A 398 23.76 21.13 -51.61
N TRP A 399 24.39 19.98 -51.38
CA TRP A 399 23.86 18.89 -50.59
C TRP A 399 24.83 18.54 -49.46
N LYS A 400 24.29 18.39 -48.25
CA LYS A 400 24.92 17.73 -47.11
C LYS A 400 24.56 16.26 -47.16
N VAL A 401 25.54 15.39 -46.94
CA VAL A 401 25.32 13.94 -46.83
C VAL A 401 25.80 13.47 -45.48
N GLU A 402 24.94 12.75 -44.76
CA GLU A 402 25.31 12.06 -43.53
C GLU A 402 25.36 10.55 -43.74
N LEU A 403 26.45 9.94 -43.30
CA LEU A 403 26.78 8.53 -43.49
C LEU A 403 27.01 7.90 -42.12
N ASP A 404 26.04 7.13 -41.63
CA ASP A 404 26.19 6.33 -40.42
C ASP A 404 27.08 5.12 -40.73
N LEU A 405 28.14 4.90 -39.96
CA LEU A 405 29.05 3.78 -40.18
C LEU A 405 28.48 2.50 -39.56
N PRO A 406 28.62 1.33 -40.21
CA PRO A 406 28.11 0.06 -39.68
C PRO A 406 28.86 -0.41 -38.43
N GLN A 407 30.09 0.09 -38.22
CA GLN A 407 30.88 -0.11 -37.02
C GLN A 407 31.76 1.11 -36.77
N SER A 408 32.09 1.34 -35.50
CA SER A 408 33.01 2.39 -35.09
C SER A 408 34.42 2.16 -35.67
N VAL A 409 35.08 3.22 -36.12
CA VAL A 409 36.46 3.18 -36.62
C VAL A 409 37.37 3.93 -35.65
N ASN A 410 38.26 3.21 -34.99
CA ASN A 410 39.31 3.81 -34.17
C ASN A 410 40.51 4.15 -35.07
N LEU A 411 40.70 5.44 -35.37
CA LEU A 411 41.80 5.91 -36.22
C LEU A 411 42.31 7.27 -35.74
N ASP A 412 43.54 7.30 -35.22
CA ASP A 412 44.19 8.54 -34.77
C ASP A 412 44.79 9.35 -35.93
N SER A 413 45.17 8.68 -37.03
CA SER A 413 45.71 9.30 -38.24
C SER A 413 45.53 8.38 -39.45
N GLY A 414 45.38 8.94 -40.64
CA GLY A 414 45.31 8.15 -41.87
C GLY A 414 44.47 8.83 -42.94
N TRP A 415 43.67 8.06 -43.67
CA TRP A 415 42.83 8.59 -44.74
C TRP A 415 41.42 8.03 -44.72
N VAL A 416 40.46 8.83 -45.17
CA VAL A 416 39.08 8.39 -45.45
C VAL A 416 38.72 8.70 -46.90
N SER A 417 38.09 7.76 -47.59
CA SER A 417 37.47 7.96 -48.90
C SER A 417 35.98 7.70 -48.82
N VAL A 418 35.22 8.54 -49.53
CA VAL A 418 33.76 8.50 -49.58
C VAL A 418 33.32 8.68 -51.03
N GLN A 419 32.58 7.71 -51.56
CA GLN A 419 32.22 7.64 -52.97
C GLN A 419 30.72 7.42 -53.10
N MET A 420 30.02 8.14 -53.97
CA MET A 420 28.62 7.81 -54.29
C MET A 420 28.57 6.55 -55.17
N ASP A 421 27.72 5.59 -54.84
CA ASP A 421 27.68 4.27 -55.46
C ASP A 421 26.70 4.21 -56.64
N ARG A 422 27.20 4.47 -57.86
CA ARG A 422 26.40 4.42 -59.07
C ARG A 422 25.91 3.01 -59.40
N ASP A 423 26.77 2.00 -59.22
CA ASP A 423 26.43 0.60 -59.52
C ASP A 423 25.48 0.03 -58.44
N GLY A 424 25.51 0.59 -57.23
CA GLY A 424 24.53 0.38 -56.16
C GLY A 424 23.19 1.12 -56.35
N GLY A 425 23.00 1.81 -57.47
CA GLY A 425 21.71 2.41 -57.86
C GLY A 425 21.59 3.92 -57.68
N ALA A 426 22.70 4.65 -57.44
CA ALA A 426 22.65 6.10 -57.44
C ALA A 426 22.32 6.67 -58.83
N GLY A 427 21.43 7.67 -58.87
CA GLY A 427 20.94 8.27 -60.13
C GLY A 427 21.88 9.29 -60.79
N GLY A 428 23.06 9.52 -60.22
CA GLY A 428 24.05 10.48 -60.68
C GLY A 428 25.31 10.44 -59.82
N TYR A 429 26.08 11.53 -59.84
CA TYR A 429 27.36 11.67 -59.18
C TYR A 429 27.30 12.75 -58.10
N PHE A 430 28.08 12.53 -57.05
CA PHE A 430 28.34 13.53 -56.01
C PHE A 430 29.73 14.13 -56.26
N LEU A 431 29.79 15.42 -56.60
CA LEU A 431 31.04 16.12 -56.83
C LEU A 431 31.42 16.91 -55.58
N TRP A 432 32.63 16.65 -55.12
CA TRP A 432 33.30 17.38 -54.05
C TRP A 432 33.65 18.80 -54.50
N LEU A 433 33.58 19.76 -53.58
CA LEU A 433 33.97 21.15 -53.81
C LEU A 433 35.45 21.31 -53.44
N THR A 434 36.30 21.81 -54.36
CA THR A 434 37.75 22.00 -54.15
C THR A 434 38.13 23.45 -53.80
N SER A 435 38.75 23.70 -52.65
CA SER A 435 39.35 25.03 -52.33
C SER A 435 40.88 25.02 -52.51
N THR A 436 41.48 26.18 -52.80
CA THR A 436 42.94 26.33 -52.76
C THR A 436 43.44 26.67 -51.34
N SER A 437 44.35 25.82 -50.86
CA SER A 437 45.33 26.00 -49.76
C SER A 437 44.88 26.75 -48.49
N GLY A 438 44.44 26.00 -47.48
CA GLY A 438 44.66 26.31 -46.06
C GLY A 438 45.78 25.45 -45.47
N SER A 439 46.28 25.80 -44.28
CA SER A 439 47.58 25.43 -43.69
C SER A 439 47.90 23.95 -43.38
N GLY A 440 47.19 22.98 -43.95
CA GLY A 440 47.68 21.60 -44.08
C GLY A 440 48.69 21.51 -45.23
N ASN A 441 49.49 20.45 -45.29
CA ASN A 441 50.46 20.23 -46.40
C ASN A 441 49.80 20.12 -47.80
N GLY A 442 48.46 20.14 -47.88
CA GLY A 442 47.69 20.30 -49.11
C GLY A 442 47.65 19.06 -50.01
N VAL A 443 47.89 17.87 -49.46
CA VAL A 443 47.97 16.63 -50.24
C VAL A 443 46.64 15.89 -50.21
N PHE A 444 45.84 16.06 -51.26
CA PHE A 444 44.75 15.12 -51.59
C PHE A 444 45.23 14.22 -52.74
N TYR A 445 44.87 12.94 -52.69
CA TYR A 445 45.13 12.01 -53.80
C TYR A 445 43.82 11.76 -54.57
N GLN A 446 43.86 12.00 -55.88
CA GLN A 446 42.83 11.63 -56.85
C GLN A 446 43.46 10.62 -57.81
N LEU A 447 42.85 9.45 -58.00
CA LEU A 447 43.35 8.44 -58.93
C LEU A 447 42.97 8.82 -60.37
N GLY A 448 43.97 8.87 -61.27
CA GLY A 448 43.78 9.17 -62.69
C GLY A 448 43.47 7.92 -63.53
N GLU A 449 42.44 8.06 -64.38
CA GLU A 449 42.01 7.34 -65.62
C GLU A 449 42.29 5.84 -65.90
N GLU A 450 42.89 5.02 -65.05
CA GLU A 450 43.24 3.63 -65.46
C GLU A 450 42.28 2.51 -65.04
N GLU A 451 41.27 2.72 -64.17
CA GLU A 451 40.32 1.64 -63.76
C GLU A 451 38.87 2.15 -63.64
N PRO A 452 37.87 1.50 -64.27
CA PRO A 452 36.50 2.04 -64.40
C PRO A 452 35.70 2.12 -63.09
N GLU A 453 36.12 1.44 -62.02
CA GLU A 453 35.42 1.43 -60.72
C GLU A 453 35.93 2.50 -59.72
N MET A 454 37.06 3.17 -60.02
CA MET A 454 37.73 4.12 -59.10
C MET A 454 37.94 5.54 -59.68
N VAL A 455 37.33 5.85 -60.82
CA VAL A 455 37.45 7.17 -61.46
C VAL A 455 36.69 8.21 -60.63
N GLY A 456 37.43 9.08 -59.93
CA GLY A 456 36.88 10.24 -59.19
C GLY A 456 36.79 10.11 -57.67
N ASP A 457 37.33 9.03 -57.08
CA ASP A 457 37.34 8.85 -55.61
C ASP A 457 38.40 9.77 -54.95
N LEU A 458 38.03 10.40 -53.84
CA LEU A 458 38.81 11.45 -53.15
C LEU A 458 39.20 10.97 -51.75
N MET A 459 40.49 11.06 -51.42
CA MET A 459 41.00 10.70 -50.09
C MET A 459 41.30 11.95 -49.26
N LEU A 460 40.72 11.98 -48.05
CA LEU A 460 40.91 13.06 -47.08
C LEU A 460 41.86 12.58 -45.97
N GLU A 461 42.89 13.39 -45.72
CA GLU A 461 43.86 13.19 -44.64
C GLU A 461 43.16 13.35 -43.28
N LEU A 462 43.49 12.48 -42.33
CA LEU A 462 43.11 12.55 -40.92
C LEU A 462 44.40 12.81 -40.14
N TRP A 463 44.64 14.04 -39.64
CA TRP A 463 45.88 14.36 -38.90
C TRP A 463 45.81 13.94 -37.42
N GLY A 464 46.88 13.35 -36.92
CA GLY A 464 47.18 13.12 -35.51
C GLY A 464 48.57 12.51 -35.40
N GLU A 465 49.49 13.08 -34.60
CA GLU A 465 50.81 12.47 -34.44
C GLU A 465 50.65 11.13 -33.72
N GLY A 466 50.81 10.03 -34.48
CA GLY A 466 51.01 8.71 -33.93
C GLY A 466 52.35 8.66 -33.21
N GLU A 467 52.42 9.11 -31.96
CA GLU A 467 53.60 8.85 -31.14
C GLU A 467 53.66 7.36 -30.79
N SER A 468 54.62 6.69 -31.39
CA SER A 468 55.19 5.43 -30.93
C SER A 468 55.61 5.57 -29.46
N GLY A 469 54.92 4.89 -28.54
CA GLY A 469 55.23 4.89 -27.10
C GLY A 469 54.62 3.69 -26.35
N THR A 470 54.88 3.58 -25.04
CA THR A 470 54.25 2.60 -24.14
C THR A 470 52.76 2.90 -23.95
N LEU A 471 51.96 1.90 -23.59
CA LEU A 471 50.54 2.12 -23.23
C LEU A 471 50.42 3.01 -21.99
N SER A 472 49.34 3.78 -21.93
CA SER A 472 48.92 4.52 -20.73
C SER A 472 47.62 3.96 -20.18
N ALA A 473 47.41 4.16 -18.89
CA ALA A 473 46.25 3.65 -18.16
C ALA A 473 44.92 4.25 -18.70
N PRO A 474 43.88 3.42 -18.96
CA PRO A 474 42.54 3.88 -19.30
C PRO A 474 41.94 4.77 -18.22
N VAL A 475 41.03 5.66 -18.60
CA VAL A 475 40.30 6.52 -17.64
C VAL A 475 38.88 6.00 -17.46
N LEU A 476 38.53 5.63 -16.22
CA LEU A 476 37.20 5.12 -15.86
C LEU A 476 36.17 6.26 -15.87
N ASN A 477 34.99 6.02 -16.45
CA ASN A 477 33.91 7.01 -16.55
C ASN A 477 32.66 6.61 -15.76
N TYR A 478 32.26 5.34 -15.80
CA TYR A 478 31.06 4.86 -15.10
C TYR A 478 31.13 3.35 -14.82
N PRO A 479 30.68 2.88 -13.65
CA PRO A 479 30.34 3.68 -12.46
C PRO A 479 31.61 4.15 -11.73
N VAL A 480 31.67 5.40 -11.29
CA VAL A 480 32.81 5.87 -10.48
C VAL A 480 32.32 6.23 -9.08
N ASN A 481 32.63 5.37 -8.11
CA ASN A 481 32.27 5.50 -6.69
C ASN A 481 30.75 5.69 -6.47
N GLN A 482 29.92 4.93 -7.21
CA GLN A 482 28.47 5.07 -7.18
C GLN A 482 27.78 4.01 -6.32
N THR A 483 26.71 4.38 -5.64
CA THR A 483 25.86 3.47 -4.87
C THR A 483 24.48 3.32 -5.53
N GLY A 484 23.68 2.34 -5.09
CA GLY A 484 22.32 2.16 -5.58
C GLY A 484 22.22 1.58 -7.01
N LEU A 485 23.28 0.93 -7.49
CA LEU A 485 23.28 0.37 -8.84
C LEU A 485 22.36 -0.86 -8.95
N PRO A 486 21.67 -1.04 -10.09
CA PRO A 486 20.68 -2.08 -10.24
C PRO A 486 21.31 -3.47 -10.23
N LYS A 487 20.78 -4.37 -9.40
CA LYS A 487 21.17 -5.79 -9.33
C LYS A 487 21.19 -6.50 -10.71
N PRO A 488 20.21 -6.28 -11.62
CA PRO A 488 20.23 -6.90 -12.96
C PRO A 488 21.44 -6.53 -13.84
N GLY A 489 22.18 -5.48 -13.51
CA GLY A 489 23.41 -5.06 -14.18
C GLY A 489 23.31 -3.74 -14.93
N PHE A 490 24.47 -3.27 -15.38
CA PHE A 490 24.67 -1.97 -16.03
C PHE A 490 25.97 -1.99 -16.86
N LYS A 491 26.09 -1.06 -17.81
CA LYS A 491 27.29 -0.92 -18.65
C LYS A 491 28.40 -0.19 -17.91
N PHE A 492 29.55 -0.83 -17.74
CA PHE A 492 30.81 -0.16 -17.42
C PHE A 492 31.26 0.66 -18.62
N ASN A 493 31.79 1.86 -18.39
CA ASN A 493 32.30 2.76 -19.42
C ASN A 493 33.66 3.34 -19.02
N TRP A 494 34.59 3.37 -19.95
CA TRP A 494 35.90 4.02 -19.82
C TRP A 494 36.22 4.79 -21.10
N ARG A 495 37.37 5.46 -21.12
CA ARG A 495 37.93 6.07 -22.33
C ARG A 495 39.41 5.77 -22.45
N VAL A 496 39.90 5.85 -23.68
CA VAL A 496 41.34 5.74 -23.99
C VAL A 496 42.10 6.86 -23.29
N ALA A 497 43.34 6.59 -22.88
CA ALA A 497 44.22 7.62 -22.34
C ALA A 497 44.60 8.64 -23.42
N ASN A 498 44.70 9.93 -23.06
CA ASN A 498 45.09 11.00 -23.98
C ASN A 498 46.58 10.98 -24.38
N THR A 499 47.37 10.04 -23.85
CA THR A 499 48.81 9.90 -24.08
C THR A 499 49.15 8.40 -24.19
N GLY A 500 50.24 8.03 -24.88
CA GLY A 500 50.69 6.63 -25.00
C GLY A 500 50.14 5.90 -26.24
N ALA A 501 50.54 4.64 -26.45
CA ALA A 501 50.09 3.84 -27.59
C ALA A 501 48.59 3.46 -27.52
N LEU A 502 47.98 3.19 -28.67
CA LEU A 502 46.63 2.61 -28.73
C LEU A 502 46.65 1.14 -28.27
N PRO A 503 45.74 0.73 -27.37
CA PRO A 503 45.53 -0.67 -27.06
C PRO A 503 44.90 -1.43 -28.23
N GLU A 504 45.22 -2.72 -28.34
CA GLU A 504 44.56 -3.68 -29.23
C GLU A 504 43.19 -4.10 -28.66
N TYR A 505 43.09 -4.21 -27.34
CA TYR A 505 41.86 -4.50 -26.60
C TYR A 505 42.02 -4.07 -25.14
N TYR A 506 40.93 -4.14 -24.39
CA TYR A 506 40.91 -3.89 -22.95
C TYR A 506 40.57 -5.16 -22.17
N ILE A 507 40.96 -5.22 -20.89
CA ILE A 507 40.45 -6.20 -19.96
C ILE A 507 39.70 -5.46 -18.85
N LEU A 508 38.40 -5.74 -18.68
CA LEU A 508 37.63 -5.27 -17.54
C LEU A 508 37.85 -6.25 -16.38
N HIS A 509 38.29 -5.74 -15.23
CA HIS A 509 38.47 -6.51 -14.01
C HIS A 509 37.44 -6.14 -12.95
N LEU A 510 36.88 -7.12 -12.27
CA LEU A 510 35.98 -6.97 -11.11
C LEU A 510 36.61 -7.68 -9.89
N TYR A 511 36.52 -7.05 -8.73
CA TYR A 511 37.06 -7.53 -7.46
C TYR A 511 35.99 -7.40 -6.37
N GLU A 512 35.81 -8.44 -5.56
CA GLU A 512 34.94 -8.41 -4.37
C GLU A 512 35.55 -7.57 -3.24
N GLU A 513 36.88 -7.59 -3.11
CA GLU A 513 37.61 -6.83 -2.11
C GLU A 513 38.69 -5.96 -2.77
N GLN A 514 38.89 -4.73 -2.28
CA GLN A 514 39.85 -3.79 -2.85
C GLN A 514 41.31 -4.27 -2.74
N ASN A 515 41.63 -5.06 -1.71
CA ASN A 515 42.97 -5.58 -1.43
C ASN A 515 43.47 -6.56 -2.53
N LEU A 516 42.58 -7.10 -3.36
CA LEU A 516 42.91 -8.01 -4.45
C LEU A 516 43.46 -7.26 -5.68
N TYR A 517 43.18 -5.98 -5.82
CA TYR A 517 43.70 -5.15 -6.91
C TYR A 517 45.21 -4.91 -6.76
N PRO A 518 46.00 -4.91 -7.86
CA PRO A 518 45.60 -5.18 -9.26
C PRO A 518 45.79 -6.65 -9.68
N ASN A 519 46.12 -7.55 -8.75
CA ASN A 519 46.77 -8.83 -9.11
C ASN A 519 45.82 -10.03 -9.17
N ASP A 520 44.69 -10.01 -8.44
CA ASP A 520 43.83 -11.19 -8.28
C ASP A 520 42.34 -10.85 -8.49
N PRO A 521 41.93 -10.51 -9.73
CA PRO A 521 40.55 -10.17 -10.02
C PRO A 521 39.60 -11.36 -9.85
N SER A 522 38.50 -11.16 -9.15
CA SER A 522 37.42 -12.14 -9.02
C SER A 522 36.85 -12.54 -10.38
N TYR A 523 36.74 -11.56 -11.29
CA TYR A 523 36.29 -11.78 -12.67
C TYR A 523 37.03 -10.88 -13.67
N SER A 524 37.18 -11.34 -14.92
CA SER A 524 37.83 -10.57 -15.98
C SER A 524 37.24 -10.85 -17.37
N TRP A 525 37.13 -9.82 -18.21
CA TRP A 525 36.61 -9.93 -19.58
C TRP A 525 37.47 -9.17 -20.57
N GLU A 526 37.86 -9.83 -21.67
CA GLU A 526 38.50 -9.17 -22.81
C GLU A 526 37.45 -8.43 -23.64
N VAL A 527 37.66 -7.14 -23.85
CA VAL A 527 36.73 -6.23 -24.52
C VAL A 527 37.43 -5.62 -25.74
N PHE A 528 36.97 -5.99 -26.93
CA PHE A 528 37.57 -5.60 -28.22
C PHE A 528 36.83 -4.42 -28.84
N ASP A 529 37.59 -3.47 -29.40
CA ASP A 529 37.12 -2.34 -30.23
C ASP A 529 36.06 -1.38 -29.62
N VAL A 530 35.74 -1.53 -28.32
CA VAL A 530 34.79 -0.67 -27.59
C VAL A 530 35.33 -0.26 -26.22
N THR A 531 34.85 0.85 -25.67
CA THR A 531 35.19 1.33 -24.32
C THR A 531 34.01 1.24 -23.35
N ASN A 532 33.09 0.31 -23.60
CA ASN A 532 31.97 0.02 -22.71
C ASN A 532 31.59 -1.47 -22.76
N PHE A 533 31.15 -2.03 -21.63
CA PHE A 533 30.80 -3.44 -21.52
C PHE A 533 29.84 -3.69 -20.36
N ASP A 534 28.86 -4.58 -20.53
CA ASP A 534 27.93 -5.02 -19.48
C ASP A 534 28.15 -6.51 -19.20
N PRO A 535 28.86 -6.87 -18.12
CA PRO A 535 29.23 -8.25 -17.84
C PRO A 535 28.02 -9.14 -17.48
N THR A 536 26.88 -8.59 -17.05
CA THR A 536 25.69 -9.41 -16.74
C THR A 536 24.94 -9.85 -17.99
N LYS A 537 25.22 -9.22 -19.14
CA LYS A 537 24.56 -9.47 -20.44
C LYS A 537 25.43 -10.22 -21.44
N ASP A 538 26.63 -10.64 -21.05
CA ASP A 538 27.54 -11.38 -21.94
C ASP A 538 26.91 -12.72 -22.39
N PRO A 539 26.69 -12.93 -23.70
CA PRO A 539 26.13 -14.17 -24.22
C PRO A 539 27.12 -15.35 -24.26
N GLN A 540 28.42 -15.12 -24.04
CA GLN A 540 29.46 -16.12 -24.32
C GLN A 540 29.91 -16.96 -23.11
N LEU A 541 29.40 -16.70 -21.90
CA LEU A 541 29.79 -17.44 -20.68
C LEU A 541 28.62 -18.22 -20.07
N SER A 542 28.89 -19.46 -19.68
CA SER A 542 27.95 -20.35 -18.98
C SER A 542 27.70 -19.96 -17.52
N ASP A 543 28.56 -19.11 -16.95
CA ASP A 543 28.48 -18.58 -15.59
C ASP A 543 28.45 -17.04 -15.63
N ARG A 544 27.29 -16.47 -15.94
CA ARG A 544 27.10 -15.01 -15.90
C ARG A 544 27.25 -14.52 -14.45
N ILE A 545 27.95 -13.39 -14.26
CA ILE A 545 27.97 -12.72 -12.96
C ILE A 545 26.57 -12.18 -12.63
N SER A 546 26.13 -12.39 -11.40
CA SER A 546 24.94 -11.78 -10.83
C SER A 546 25.34 -11.08 -9.55
N PHE A 547 24.95 -9.82 -9.40
CA PHE A 547 25.19 -9.07 -8.19
C PHE A 547 24.15 -9.42 -7.12
N ASP A 548 24.48 -9.33 -5.84
CA ASP A 548 23.49 -9.29 -4.76
C ASP A 548 23.22 -7.89 -4.27
N PHE A 549 22.13 -7.71 -3.52
CA PHE A 549 21.78 -6.43 -2.92
C PHE A 549 22.76 -6.03 -1.82
N GLY A 550 23.04 -4.72 -1.70
CA GLY A 550 23.95 -4.15 -0.71
C GLY A 550 25.40 -4.59 -0.84
N GLN A 551 25.80 -5.14 -2.00
CA GLN A 551 27.18 -5.54 -2.23
C GLN A 551 28.00 -4.40 -2.79
N ARG A 552 29.20 -4.21 -2.22
CA ARG A 552 30.24 -3.37 -2.80
C ARG A 552 31.16 -4.19 -3.67
N TRP A 553 31.45 -3.67 -4.85
CA TRP A 553 32.39 -4.24 -5.82
C TRP A 553 33.41 -3.19 -6.24
N PHE A 554 34.60 -3.63 -6.59
CA PHE A 554 35.67 -2.79 -7.12
C PHE A 554 35.95 -3.20 -8.57
N TRP A 555 36.31 -2.24 -9.42
CA TRP A 555 36.58 -2.51 -10.82
C TRP A 555 37.72 -1.63 -11.36
N ALA A 556 38.41 -2.17 -12.36
CA ALA A 556 39.49 -1.50 -13.08
C ALA A 556 39.51 -1.96 -14.54
N VAL A 557 40.18 -1.19 -15.40
CA VAL A 557 40.35 -1.55 -16.81
C VAL A 557 41.83 -1.55 -17.16
N GLU A 558 42.28 -2.64 -17.77
CA GLU A 558 43.63 -2.80 -18.30
C GLU A 558 43.64 -2.56 -19.82
N ALA A 559 44.52 -1.69 -20.31
CA ALA A 559 44.81 -1.55 -21.73
C ALA A 559 45.90 -2.56 -22.14
N VAL A 560 45.69 -3.32 -23.22
CA VAL A 560 46.64 -4.35 -23.69
C VAL A 560 47.05 -4.10 -25.15
N ARG A 561 48.33 -4.27 -25.45
CA ARG A 561 48.91 -4.19 -26.81
C ARG A 561 50.15 -5.05 -26.90
N GLY A 562 50.08 -6.17 -27.64
CA GLY A 562 51.15 -7.15 -27.69
C GLY A 562 51.52 -7.67 -26.29
N THR A 563 52.67 -7.27 -25.76
CA THR A 563 53.13 -7.61 -24.40
C THR A 563 53.13 -6.41 -23.44
N SER A 564 52.68 -5.24 -23.89
CA SER A 564 52.54 -4.04 -23.07
C SER A 564 51.17 -4.01 -22.43
N HIS A 565 51.13 -3.64 -21.16
CA HIS A 565 49.92 -3.55 -20.34
C HIS A 565 49.91 -2.22 -19.59
N ALA A 566 48.73 -1.62 -19.39
CA ALA A 566 48.57 -0.45 -18.53
C ALA A 566 47.22 -0.48 -17.79
N MET A 567 47.28 -0.61 -16.47
CA MET A 567 46.11 -0.73 -15.58
C MET A 567 45.61 0.64 -15.12
N SER A 568 44.29 0.87 -15.13
CA SER A 568 43.66 2.04 -14.51
C SER A 568 43.76 2.00 -12.99
N SER A 569 43.55 3.14 -12.32
CA SER A 569 43.21 3.13 -10.89
C SER A 569 41.89 2.36 -10.66
N VAL A 570 41.75 1.73 -9.50
CA VAL A 570 40.51 1.04 -9.11
C VAL A 570 39.42 2.06 -8.74
N SER A 571 38.18 1.74 -9.09
CA SER A 571 36.97 2.45 -8.66
C SER A 571 36.03 1.45 -7.98
N TYR A 572 35.05 1.91 -7.19
CA TYR A 572 34.03 1.03 -6.63
C TYR A 572 32.62 1.36 -7.12
N PHE A 573 31.70 0.42 -6.90
CA PHE A 573 30.27 0.67 -6.89
C PHE A 573 29.57 -0.17 -5.81
N GLU A 574 28.37 0.23 -5.43
CA GLU A 574 27.47 -0.55 -4.56
C GLU A 574 26.13 -0.77 -5.24
N THR A 575 25.59 -1.97 -5.08
CA THR A 575 24.24 -2.30 -5.53
C THR A 575 23.18 -1.81 -4.54
N GLN A 576 21.94 -1.68 -5.00
CA GLN A 576 20.79 -1.27 -4.17
C GLN A 576 20.69 -2.08 -2.88
N ASN A 577 20.27 -1.42 -1.80
CA ASN A 577 20.01 -2.09 -0.53
C ASN A 577 18.59 -2.66 -0.48
N LEU A 578 18.42 -3.78 0.25
CA LEU A 578 17.08 -4.27 0.59
C LEU A 578 16.50 -3.43 1.73
N ILE A 579 15.27 -2.94 1.55
CA ILE A 579 14.49 -2.41 2.65
C ILE A 579 13.83 -3.56 3.42
N ASN A 580 13.92 -3.54 4.75
CA ASN A 580 13.27 -4.53 5.61
C ASN A 580 11.97 -3.96 6.16
N ILE A 581 10.97 -4.82 6.32
CA ILE A 581 9.70 -4.44 6.94
C ILE A 581 9.85 -4.51 8.48
N PRO A 582 9.36 -3.52 9.26
CA PRO A 582 8.67 -2.32 8.81
C PRO A 582 9.62 -1.24 8.27
N HIS A 583 9.13 -0.47 7.29
CA HIS A 583 9.86 0.65 6.68
C HIS A 583 8.91 1.81 6.41
N GLU A 584 9.41 3.04 6.54
CA GLU A 584 8.67 4.25 6.25
C GLU A 584 9.49 5.17 5.33
N GLU A 585 8.82 5.84 4.41
CA GLU A 585 9.35 6.86 3.51
C GLU A 585 8.40 8.06 3.58
N ASP A 586 8.91 9.18 4.07
CA ASP A 586 8.20 10.45 4.21
C ASP A 586 8.62 11.48 3.14
N PHE A 587 9.56 11.12 2.26
CA PHE A 587 10.14 12.01 1.25
C PHE A 587 10.80 13.28 1.83
N GLY A 588 11.09 13.29 3.14
CA GLY A 588 11.85 14.33 3.85
C GLY A 588 11.01 15.34 4.64
N SER A 589 11.69 16.16 5.46
CA SER A 589 11.07 17.24 6.27
C SER A 589 11.90 18.54 6.31
N GLY A 590 12.94 18.66 5.47
CA GLY A 590 13.84 19.82 5.35
C GLY A 590 13.94 20.33 3.90
N GLU A 591 14.79 21.31 3.58
CA GLU A 591 14.91 21.93 2.22
C GLU A 591 15.32 20.96 1.08
N ASP A 592 15.41 19.66 1.35
CA ASP A 592 15.84 18.62 0.41
C ASP A 592 14.72 18.27 -0.58
N THR A 593 14.93 18.69 -1.82
CA THR A 593 14.17 18.23 -3.00
C THR A 593 14.82 17.01 -3.66
N GLU A 594 15.68 16.31 -2.93
CA GLU A 594 16.45 15.18 -3.43
C GLU A 594 15.55 13.96 -3.67
N TRP A 595 15.83 13.26 -4.76
CA TRP A 595 15.10 12.04 -5.09
C TRP A 595 15.43 10.96 -4.05
N PRO A 596 14.42 10.27 -3.48
CA PRO A 596 14.64 9.32 -2.40
C PRO A 596 15.52 8.15 -2.84
N LEU A 597 16.37 7.66 -1.93
CA LEU A 597 17.38 6.65 -2.23
C LEU A 597 16.75 5.37 -2.80
N ASP A 598 17.35 4.82 -3.86
CA ASP A 598 16.98 3.54 -4.50
C ASP A 598 15.54 3.48 -5.07
N TRP A 599 14.73 4.52 -4.88
CA TRP A 599 13.49 4.70 -5.61
C TRP A 599 13.80 4.94 -7.08
N THR A 600 12.93 4.47 -7.97
CA THR A 600 13.08 4.69 -9.40
C THR A 600 11.74 5.07 -10.00
N GLN A 601 11.73 5.48 -11.27
CA GLN A 601 10.51 5.69 -12.00
C GLN A 601 10.69 5.28 -13.46
N THR A 602 9.58 4.89 -14.08
CA THR A 602 9.55 4.53 -15.50
C THR A 602 8.35 5.15 -16.18
N HIS A 603 8.44 5.23 -17.51
CA HIS A 603 7.39 5.71 -18.38
C HIS A 603 7.38 4.90 -19.68
N SER A 604 6.20 4.74 -20.26
CA SER A 604 6.03 4.01 -21.52
C SER A 604 4.86 4.52 -22.34
N GLY A 605 4.73 4.00 -23.56
CA GLY A 605 3.70 4.42 -24.51
C GLY A 605 4.04 5.77 -25.14
N GLY A 606 3.07 6.68 -25.16
CA GLY A 606 3.26 8.02 -25.72
C GLY A 606 4.02 8.99 -24.81
N ILE A 607 4.26 8.65 -23.55
CA ILE A 607 4.95 9.52 -22.59
C ILE A 607 6.46 9.44 -22.82
N LEU A 608 7.12 10.60 -22.94
CA LEU A 608 8.54 10.70 -23.31
C LEU A 608 9.44 11.17 -22.17
N THR A 609 8.86 11.58 -21.03
CA THR A 609 9.60 12.03 -19.84
C THR A 609 9.01 11.44 -18.56
N ASN A 610 9.86 11.22 -17.57
CA ASN A 610 9.51 10.92 -16.18
C ASN A 610 8.45 11.89 -15.62
N ARG A 611 7.56 11.39 -14.75
CA ARG A 611 6.40 12.16 -14.28
C ARG A 611 6.36 12.47 -12.80
N TRP A 612 7.13 11.73 -12.01
CA TRP A 612 7.22 11.89 -10.57
C TRP A 612 8.37 12.82 -10.21
N LYS A 613 8.16 13.65 -9.20
CA LYS A 613 9.19 14.53 -8.63
C LYS A 613 8.85 14.83 -7.18
N VAL A 614 9.85 14.89 -6.31
CA VAL A 614 9.70 15.45 -4.96
C VAL A 614 9.27 16.91 -5.09
N PHE A 615 8.27 17.29 -4.32
CA PHE A 615 7.62 18.58 -4.40
C PHE A 615 7.34 19.12 -3.00
N GLU A 616 7.77 20.36 -2.76
CA GLU A 616 7.61 21.05 -1.48
C GLU A 616 6.15 21.51 -1.28
N SER A 617 5.28 20.57 -0.95
CA SER A 617 3.93 20.82 -0.45
C SER A 617 3.50 19.73 0.51
N ASN A 618 2.28 19.86 1.04
CA ASN A 618 1.66 18.94 1.98
C ASN A 618 0.23 18.59 1.54
N GLU A 619 -0.02 18.51 0.24
CA GLU A 619 -1.35 18.32 -0.35
C GLU A 619 -1.90 16.91 -0.06
N ALA A 620 -1.07 15.86 -0.06
CA ALA A 620 -1.43 14.52 0.42
C ALA A 620 -1.70 14.47 1.93
N GLY A 621 -1.24 15.50 2.65
CA GLY A 621 -1.39 15.71 4.09
C GLY A 621 -0.22 15.16 4.89
N GLY A 622 0.47 15.98 5.66
CA GLY A 622 1.71 15.56 6.32
C GLY A 622 2.55 16.77 6.67
N LEU A 623 3.85 16.54 6.88
CA LEU A 623 4.83 17.62 6.79
C LEU A 623 5.08 17.95 5.30
N PRO A 624 5.63 19.13 4.98
CA PRO A 624 6.01 19.44 3.60
C PRO A 624 7.07 18.45 3.08
N HIS A 625 7.05 18.24 1.76
CA HIS A 625 7.82 17.30 0.94
C HIS A 625 7.07 15.99 0.70
N GLU A 626 6.56 15.88 -0.52
CA GLU A 626 5.79 14.73 -0.99
C GLU A 626 6.20 14.44 -2.43
N ILE A 627 5.93 13.23 -2.92
CA ILE A 627 6.22 12.89 -4.31
C ILE A 627 5.00 13.13 -5.19
N ARG A 628 5.17 13.94 -6.24
CA ARG A 628 4.08 14.39 -7.10
C ARG A 628 4.25 13.93 -8.54
N SER A 629 3.24 13.24 -9.08
CA SER A 629 3.06 13.02 -10.50
C SER A 629 2.41 14.22 -11.18
N THR A 630 2.88 14.61 -12.37
CA THR A 630 2.34 15.74 -13.15
C THR A 630 1.75 15.28 -14.48
N ALA A 631 0.56 15.80 -14.80
CA ALA A 631 -0.17 15.54 -16.03
C ALA A 631 0.58 15.91 -17.32
N ILE A 632 0.24 15.21 -18.41
CA ILE A 632 0.69 15.53 -19.77
C ILE A 632 -0.38 15.14 -20.78
N ASN A 633 -0.52 15.91 -21.86
CA ASN A 633 -1.47 15.62 -22.92
C ASN A 633 -1.02 14.47 -23.85
N ARG A 634 -0.88 13.25 -23.30
CA ARG A 634 -0.53 12.01 -24.01
C ARG A 634 -1.14 10.78 -23.33
N ASN A 635 -1.26 9.69 -24.10
CA ASN A 635 -1.57 8.36 -23.58
C ASN A 635 -0.29 7.63 -23.21
N GLY A 636 -0.29 6.89 -22.10
CA GLY A 636 0.80 6.01 -21.70
C GLY A 636 0.73 5.65 -20.23
N ASP A 637 1.88 5.19 -19.73
CA ASP A 637 2.04 4.78 -18.34
C ASP A 637 3.14 5.63 -17.69
N ALA A 638 2.98 5.96 -16.42
CA ALA A 638 4.07 6.43 -15.57
C ALA A 638 4.04 5.75 -14.21
N ARG A 639 5.16 5.16 -13.79
CA ARG A 639 5.32 4.43 -12.53
C ARG A 639 6.34 5.10 -11.64
N LEU A 640 6.00 5.30 -10.37
CA LEU A 640 6.96 5.47 -9.28
C LEU A 640 7.20 4.10 -8.65
N ILE A 641 8.44 3.70 -8.42
CA ILE A 641 8.82 2.34 -8.00
C ILE A 641 9.64 2.42 -6.73
N SER A 642 9.25 1.65 -5.71
CA SER A 642 9.97 1.53 -4.44
C SER A 642 11.34 0.87 -4.61
N PRO A 643 12.25 1.01 -3.62
CA PRO A 643 13.40 0.13 -3.47
C PRO A 643 12.99 -1.36 -3.37
N PRO A 644 13.93 -2.31 -3.57
CA PRO A 644 13.66 -3.73 -3.39
C PRO A 644 13.33 -4.04 -1.93
N ILE A 645 12.18 -4.66 -1.68
CA ILE A 645 11.67 -4.99 -0.34
C ILE A 645 12.00 -6.44 -0.02
N ASN A 646 12.62 -6.70 1.13
CA ASN A 646 12.82 -8.05 1.63
C ASN A 646 11.49 -8.65 2.09
N THR A 647 10.97 -9.62 1.33
CA THR A 647 9.72 -10.33 1.59
C THR A 647 9.92 -11.80 1.89
N SER A 648 11.16 -12.19 2.25
CA SER A 648 11.51 -13.58 2.54
C SER A 648 10.67 -14.14 3.68
N GLY A 649 9.86 -15.16 3.37
CA GLY A 649 8.99 -15.81 4.36
C GLY A 649 7.63 -15.15 4.58
N LEU A 650 7.34 -14.03 3.91
CA LEU A 650 6.04 -13.37 3.98
C LEU A 650 5.07 -13.94 2.93
N GLY A 651 3.79 -14.07 3.30
CA GLY A 651 2.70 -14.36 2.37
C GLY A 651 2.17 -13.09 1.70
N THR A 652 1.90 -12.07 2.52
CA THR A 652 1.44 -10.74 2.11
C THR A 652 2.02 -9.68 3.06
N PHE A 653 2.07 -8.41 2.63
CA PHE A 653 2.28 -7.25 3.51
C PHE A 653 1.36 -6.10 3.11
N THR A 654 1.27 -5.07 3.94
CA THR A 654 0.46 -3.87 3.67
C THR A 654 1.34 -2.67 3.35
N VAL A 655 0.92 -1.92 2.34
CA VAL A 655 1.40 -0.58 2.02
C VAL A 655 0.34 0.41 2.45
N GLN A 656 0.66 1.28 3.38
CA GLN A 656 -0.13 2.47 3.68
C GLN A 656 0.53 3.67 3.02
N PHE A 657 -0.26 4.59 2.47
CA PHE A 657 0.24 5.84 1.94
C PHE A 657 -0.82 6.90 2.07
N LYS A 658 -0.43 8.15 2.28
CA LYS A 658 -1.30 9.29 2.11
C LYS A 658 -1.23 9.74 0.66
N HIS A 659 -2.36 10.22 0.13
CA HIS A 659 -2.38 10.77 -1.21
C HIS A 659 -3.39 11.90 -1.36
N PHE A 660 -3.12 12.75 -2.35
CA PHE A 660 -4.08 13.67 -2.94
C PHE A 660 -4.11 13.49 -4.45
N TRP A 661 -5.28 13.19 -4.99
CA TRP A 661 -5.56 13.03 -6.41
C TRP A 661 -6.40 14.22 -6.89
N ASP A 662 -5.80 15.06 -7.74
CA ASP A 662 -6.46 16.22 -8.38
C ASP A 662 -7.05 15.77 -9.73
N ASP A 663 -8.37 15.55 -9.74
CA ASP A 663 -9.10 14.93 -10.83
C ASP A 663 -9.67 15.96 -11.81
N TRP A 664 -9.57 15.68 -13.11
CA TRP A 664 -10.03 16.61 -14.13
C TRP A 664 -11.13 16.03 -15.04
N SER A 665 -10.95 14.80 -15.53
CA SER A 665 -11.90 14.18 -16.47
C SER A 665 -11.72 12.67 -16.56
N PRO A 666 -12.72 11.88 -16.99
CA PRO A 666 -12.56 10.43 -17.14
C PRO A 666 -11.63 10.05 -18.30
N GLY A 667 -10.85 8.98 -18.14
CA GLY A 667 -10.00 8.41 -19.21
C GLY A 667 -8.64 7.83 -18.76
N LEU A 668 -8.37 7.84 -17.46
CA LEU A 668 -7.15 7.32 -16.83
C LEU A 668 -7.48 6.53 -15.55
N THR A 669 -6.64 5.55 -15.23
CA THR A 669 -6.71 4.77 -13.99
C THR A 669 -5.39 4.92 -13.22
N ALA A 670 -5.48 5.28 -11.94
CA ALA A 670 -4.39 5.19 -10.99
C ALA A 670 -4.42 3.84 -10.27
N LYS A 671 -3.27 3.20 -10.05
CA LYS A 671 -3.17 1.87 -9.43
C LYS A 671 -1.96 1.77 -8.52
N VAL A 672 -2.03 0.87 -7.55
CA VAL A 672 -0.85 0.32 -6.90
C VAL A 672 -0.59 -1.05 -7.51
N GLN A 673 0.63 -1.27 -7.99
CA GLN A 673 1.09 -2.52 -8.58
C GLN A 673 2.26 -3.10 -7.77
N TYR A 674 2.56 -4.37 -8.00
CA TYR A 674 3.74 -5.02 -7.48
C TYR A 674 4.44 -5.87 -8.54
N SER A 675 5.73 -6.13 -8.33
CA SER A 675 6.56 -6.95 -9.20
C SER A 675 7.60 -7.71 -8.38
N HIS A 676 8.07 -8.86 -8.88
CA HIS A 676 9.17 -9.62 -8.28
C HIS A 676 10.45 -9.58 -9.12
N ASP A 677 10.38 -9.04 -10.34
CA ASP A 677 11.44 -9.08 -11.36
C ASP A 677 11.65 -7.73 -12.09
N LEU A 678 10.83 -6.71 -11.79
CA LEU A 678 10.73 -5.41 -12.47
C LEU A 678 10.23 -5.47 -13.94
N GLU A 679 9.97 -6.66 -14.48
CA GLU A 679 9.51 -6.89 -15.84
C GLU A 679 8.01 -7.21 -15.88
N THR A 680 7.58 -8.09 -14.97
CA THR A 680 6.20 -8.54 -14.82
C THR A 680 5.53 -7.77 -13.69
N TRP A 681 4.45 -7.06 -14.01
CA TRP A 681 3.69 -6.25 -13.06
C TRP A 681 2.30 -6.82 -12.82
N HIS A 682 1.88 -6.83 -11.57
CA HIS A 682 0.58 -7.30 -11.11
C HIS A 682 -0.17 -6.17 -10.40
N ASP A 683 -1.48 -6.06 -10.65
CA ASP A 683 -2.34 -5.11 -9.94
C ASP A 683 -2.58 -5.58 -8.49
N SER A 684 -2.52 -4.66 -7.53
CA SER A 684 -2.95 -4.90 -6.15
C SER A 684 -4.47 -4.72 -6.01
N SER A 685 -4.98 -4.78 -4.77
CA SER A 685 -6.38 -4.47 -4.47
C SER A 685 -6.75 -2.99 -4.66
N TRP A 686 -5.78 -2.07 -4.76
CA TRP A 686 -6.04 -0.65 -4.85
C TRP A 686 -6.00 -0.11 -6.29
N SER A 687 -7.09 0.55 -6.70
CA SER A 687 -7.17 1.32 -7.95
C SER A 687 -8.16 2.47 -7.82
N LEU A 688 -7.97 3.52 -8.62
CA LEU A 688 -8.81 4.71 -8.67
C LEU A 688 -9.03 5.12 -10.13
N GLN A 689 -10.29 5.33 -10.54
CA GLN A 689 -10.59 5.87 -11.87
C GLN A 689 -10.77 7.38 -11.83
N SER A 690 -10.12 8.07 -12.77
CA SER A 690 -10.37 9.50 -13.04
C SER A 690 -11.81 9.76 -13.50
N GLY A 691 -12.27 11.00 -13.30
CA GLY A 691 -13.61 11.49 -13.64
C GLY A 691 -14.65 11.41 -12.51
N SER A 692 -14.22 11.07 -11.29
CA SER A 692 -15.08 10.94 -10.11
C SER A 692 -14.93 12.10 -9.10
N GLY A 693 -14.09 13.09 -9.41
CA GLY A 693 -13.71 14.17 -8.51
C GLY A 693 -12.43 13.87 -7.72
N ASP A 694 -11.92 14.89 -7.03
CA ASP A 694 -10.69 14.81 -6.25
C ASP A 694 -10.81 13.78 -5.11
N ASP A 695 -9.71 13.09 -4.80
CA ASP A 695 -9.64 12.08 -3.74
C ASP A 695 -8.47 12.36 -2.79
N LEU A 696 -8.73 12.43 -1.49
CA LEU A 696 -7.75 12.76 -0.45
C LEU A 696 -7.80 11.75 0.70
N GLY A 697 -6.64 11.46 1.28
CA GLY A 697 -6.52 10.83 2.60
C GLY A 697 -5.56 9.65 2.60
N THR A 698 -5.63 8.83 3.65
CA THR A 698 -4.81 7.62 3.78
C THR A 698 -5.46 6.46 3.03
N ARG A 699 -4.67 5.70 2.27
CA ARG A 699 -5.08 4.49 1.55
C ARG A 699 -4.21 3.31 1.96
N LEU A 700 -4.77 2.13 1.77
CA LEU A 700 -4.11 0.85 2.02
C LEU A 700 -4.11 0.03 0.72
N ALA A 701 -3.01 -0.64 0.44
CA ALA A 701 -2.90 -1.65 -0.59
C ALA A 701 -2.24 -2.90 0.00
N HIS A 702 -2.83 -4.08 -0.23
CA HIS A 702 -2.27 -5.35 0.20
C HIS A 702 -1.45 -5.96 -0.93
N ILE A 703 -0.22 -6.36 -0.64
CA ILE A 703 0.75 -6.84 -1.61
C ILE A 703 1.04 -8.32 -1.41
N PRO A 704 0.62 -9.19 -2.33
CA PRO A 704 0.99 -10.60 -2.32
C PRO A 704 2.49 -10.79 -2.57
N CYS A 705 3.15 -11.55 -1.70
CA CYS A 705 4.56 -11.89 -1.86
C CYS A 705 4.74 -13.19 -2.67
N ASN A 706 3.74 -14.07 -2.68
CA ASN A 706 3.75 -15.36 -3.40
C ASN A 706 5.00 -16.23 -3.12
N GLY A 707 5.55 -16.13 -1.90
CA GLY A 707 6.76 -16.83 -1.49
C GLY A 707 8.06 -16.32 -2.14
N GLN A 708 8.03 -15.15 -2.81
CA GLN A 708 9.21 -14.54 -3.41
C GLN A 708 10.03 -13.78 -2.35
N PRO A 709 11.38 -13.88 -2.39
CA PRO A 709 12.24 -13.27 -1.39
C PRO A 709 12.33 -11.75 -1.52
N VAL A 710 11.98 -11.20 -2.69
CA VAL A 710 12.00 -9.77 -2.98
C VAL A 710 10.74 -9.35 -3.73
N THR A 711 10.19 -8.20 -3.35
CA THR A 711 9.04 -7.58 -4.01
C THR A 711 9.30 -6.08 -4.19
N TYR A 712 8.85 -5.52 -5.31
CA TYR A 712 8.82 -4.08 -5.59
C TYR A 712 7.37 -3.62 -5.62
N VAL A 713 7.10 -2.42 -5.13
CA VAL A 713 5.77 -1.79 -5.18
C VAL A 713 5.85 -0.55 -6.08
N ALA A 714 4.81 -0.31 -6.86
CA ALA A 714 4.73 0.88 -7.70
C ALA A 714 3.38 1.57 -7.69
N TRP A 715 3.41 2.90 -7.83
CA TRP A 715 2.24 3.74 -8.07
C TRP A 715 2.19 4.11 -9.54
N LEU A 716 1.16 3.64 -10.23
CA LEU A 716 0.99 3.73 -11.68
C LEU A 716 -0.16 4.67 -12.03
N THR A 717 0.06 5.56 -13.00
CA THR A 717 -1.01 6.17 -13.78
C THR A 717 -1.02 5.58 -15.18
N GLU A 718 -2.14 4.99 -15.61
CA GLU A 718 -2.32 4.28 -16.88
C GLU A 718 -3.49 4.88 -17.68
N GLY A 719 -3.24 5.33 -18.90
CA GLY A 719 -4.26 5.85 -19.81
C GLY A 719 -3.96 7.27 -20.29
N TYR A 720 -4.98 8.12 -20.39
CA TYR A 720 -4.82 9.49 -20.89
C TYR A 720 -4.42 10.47 -19.78
N HIS A 721 -3.13 10.86 -19.74
CA HIS A 721 -2.55 11.66 -18.65
C HIS A 721 -3.06 13.10 -18.52
N PHE A 722 -3.99 13.54 -19.38
CA PHE A 722 -4.64 14.84 -19.26
C PHE A 722 -5.96 14.77 -18.46
N CYS A 723 -6.25 13.61 -17.88
CA CYS A 723 -7.43 13.33 -17.07
C CYS A 723 -7.29 13.70 -15.59
N TYR A 724 -6.09 14.05 -15.13
CA TYR A 724 -5.79 14.55 -13.79
C TYR A 724 -4.87 15.76 -13.92
N SER A 725 -4.70 16.55 -12.86
CA SER A 725 -3.68 17.61 -12.82
C SER A 725 -2.42 17.12 -12.12
N PHE A 726 -2.58 16.59 -10.91
CA PHE A 726 -1.51 16.14 -10.03
C PHE A 726 -1.93 14.91 -9.22
N TRP A 727 -0.96 14.07 -8.89
CA TRP A 727 -1.13 13.01 -7.88
C TRP A 727 0.02 13.09 -6.89
N PHE A 728 -0.30 13.44 -5.67
CA PHE A 728 0.65 13.55 -4.57
C PHE A 728 0.59 12.29 -3.72
N LEU A 729 1.75 11.81 -3.28
CA LEU A 729 1.92 10.68 -2.36
C LEU A 729 2.88 11.09 -1.24
N ASP A 730 2.55 10.69 -0.02
CA ASP A 730 3.33 11.01 1.17
C ASP A 730 3.15 9.92 2.24
N ASP A 731 4.00 9.90 3.26
CA ASP A 731 3.97 9.00 4.42
C ASP A 731 3.73 7.52 4.01
N ILE A 732 4.59 7.01 3.13
CA ILE A 732 4.51 5.62 2.65
C ILE A 732 5.07 4.70 3.72
N LYS A 733 4.26 3.73 4.16
CA LYS A 733 4.63 2.76 5.19
C LYS A 733 4.44 1.35 4.69
N PHE A 734 5.48 0.54 4.86
CA PHE A 734 5.47 -0.89 4.64
C PHE A 734 5.46 -1.57 6.00
N TYR A 735 4.45 -2.38 6.27
CA TYR A 735 4.36 -3.16 7.51
C TYR A 735 3.74 -4.52 7.24
N GLU A 736 4.14 -5.52 8.03
CA GLU A 736 3.46 -6.82 8.04
C GLU A 736 2.00 -6.59 8.43
N ASN A 737 1.08 -7.30 7.78
CA ASN A 737 -0.32 -7.21 8.19
C ASN A 737 -0.40 -7.51 9.70
N PRO A 738 -1.15 -6.71 10.48
CA PRO A 738 -1.47 -7.13 11.83
C PRO A 738 -2.07 -8.55 11.75
N VAL A 739 -1.60 -9.44 12.62
CA VAL A 739 -2.12 -10.81 12.68
C VAL A 739 -3.62 -10.70 12.87
N ASP A 740 -4.39 -11.34 11.97
CA ASP A 740 -5.81 -11.44 12.16
C ASP A 740 -6.08 -12.15 13.48
N THR A 741 -6.76 -11.45 14.38
CA THR A 741 -7.15 -11.93 15.71
C THR A 741 -8.66 -11.89 15.89
N ILE A 742 -9.40 -11.54 14.84
CA ILE A 742 -10.84 -11.38 14.88
C ILE A 742 -11.46 -12.72 14.47
N PRO A 743 -12.26 -13.36 15.33
CA PRO A 743 -12.93 -14.58 14.94
C PRO A 743 -14.14 -14.29 14.05
N PRO A 744 -14.57 -15.26 13.21
CA PRO A 744 -15.79 -15.14 12.43
C PRO A 744 -17.03 -14.83 13.29
N THR A 745 -18.08 -14.34 12.63
CA THR A 745 -19.39 -14.11 13.26
C THR A 745 -20.37 -15.22 12.89
N ILE A 746 -21.26 -15.60 13.82
CA ILE A 746 -22.35 -16.56 13.58
C ILE A 746 -23.67 -15.84 13.88
N SER A 747 -24.56 -15.78 12.90
CA SER A 747 -25.87 -15.13 12.99
C SER A 747 -27.01 -16.00 12.43
N ASP A 748 -28.23 -15.47 12.50
CA ASP A 748 -29.43 -15.97 11.81
C ASP A 748 -29.80 -17.44 12.11
N HIS A 749 -29.48 -17.90 13.32
CA HIS A 749 -29.85 -19.23 13.78
C HIS A 749 -31.24 -19.27 14.44
N LEU A 750 -32.12 -20.14 13.93
CA LEU A 750 -33.40 -20.50 14.56
C LEU A 750 -33.36 -21.95 15.10
N PRO A 751 -33.46 -22.17 16.42
CA PRO A 751 -33.46 -23.51 17.00
C PRO A 751 -34.67 -24.36 16.58
N PRO A 752 -34.51 -25.67 16.35
CA PRO A 752 -35.66 -26.56 16.18
C PRO A 752 -36.55 -26.58 17.42
N LEU A 753 -37.87 -26.67 17.21
CA LEU A 753 -38.81 -26.92 18.30
C LEU A 753 -38.68 -28.36 18.78
N SER A 754 -38.94 -28.58 20.07
CA SER A 754 -39.16 -29.93 20.59
C SER A 754 -40.30 -30.62 19.83
N THR A 755 -40.29 -31.94 19.77
CA THR A 755 -41.26 -32.69 18.96
C THR A 755 -41.51 -34.10 19.48
N VAL A 756 -42.69 -34.62 19.16
CA VAL A 756 -43.06 -36.03 19.35
C VAL A 756 -42.53 -36.94 18.24
N ARG A 757 -42.06 -36.37 17.11
CA ARG A 757 -41.52 -37.11 15.97
C ARG A 757 -40.11 -37.61 16.26
N ASN A 758 -39.95 -38.93 16.34
CA ASN A 758 -38.66 -39.61 16.55
C ASN A 758 -38.03 -40.15 15.24
N ASP A 759 -38.66 -39.89 14.11
CA ASP A 759 -38.35 -40.42 12.78
C ASP A 759 -37.82 -39.35 11.79
N ILE A 760 -37.72 -38.09 12.23
CA ILE A 760 -37.27 -36.98 11.39
C ILE A 760 -35.86 -36.51 11.77
N SER A 761 -35.10 -36.04 10.78
CA SER A 761 -33.82 -35.37 11.00
C SER A 761 -34.02 -33.87 11.27
N PHE A 762 -33.06 -33.24 11.94
CA PHE A 762 -33.11 -31.84 12.34
C PHE A 762 -32.02 -31.05 11.61
N PRO A 763 -32.34 -30.32 10.53
CA PRO A 763 -31.40 -29.41 9.90
C PRO A 763 -31.16 -28.21 10.82
N ILE A 764 -29.89 -27.93 11.07
CA ILE A 764 -29.40 -26.76 11.81
C ILE A 764 -28.74 -25.84 10.79
N THR A 765 -29.34 -24.67 10.58
CA THR A 765 -28.86 -23.65 9.65
C THR A 765 -28.44 -22.40 10.41
N VAL A 766 -27.33 -21.79 9.97
CA VAL A 766 -26.76 -20.54 10.50
C VAL A 766 -26.14 -19.77 9.35
N ASP A 767 -25.99 -18.45 9.51
CA ASP A 767 -25.12 -17.66 8.63
C ASP A 767 -23.78 -17.44 9.33
N VAL A 768 -22.68 -17.60 8.58
CA VAL A 768 -21.31 -17.43 9.07
C VAL A 768 -20.56 -16.53 8.10
N ALA A 769 -20.17 -15.35 8.60
CA ALA A 769 -19.41 -14.37 7.86
C ALA A 769 -18.11 -14.04 8.59
N ASP A 770 -17.05 -13.84 7.83
CA ASP A 770 -15.77 -13.34 8.32
C ASP A 770 -15.60 -11.86 8.01
N ASP A 771 -14.59 -11.20 8.56
CA ASP A 771 -14.41 -9.77 8.32
C ASP A 771 -13.86 -9.43 6.92
N ASP A 772 -14.44 -8.40 6.31
CA ASP A 772 -14.03 -7.89 4.99
C ASP A 772 -12.64 -7.22 5.00
N TRP A 773 -12.11 -6.92 6.19
CA TRP A 773 -10.95 -6.05 6.37
C TRP A 773 -9.64 -6.83 6.20
N TRP A 774 -9.57 -8.08 6.67
CA TRP A 774 -8.40 -8.95 6.50
C TRP A 774 -8.52 -9.96 5.37
N ASN A 775 -9.72 -10.12 4.79
CA ASN A 775 -9.97 -11.08 3.71
C ASN A 775 -9.46 -12.49 4.09
N SER A 776 -9.62 -12.84 5.36
CA SER A 776 -9.35 -14.17 5.90
C SER A 776 -10.51 -15.09 5.50
N PRO A 777 -10.31 -16.09 4.62
CA PRO A 777 -11.37 -17.03 4.32
C PRO A 777 -11.65 -17.93 5.54
N LEU A 778 -12.91 -18.34 5.68
CA LEU A 778 -13.33 -19.35 6.64
C LEU A 778 -12.58 -20.67 6.40
N ALA A 779 -12.00 -21.23 7.45
CA ALA A 779 -11.35 -22.54 7.39
C ALA A 779 -12.30 -23.69 7.74
N GLY A 780 -13.32 -23.45 8.57
CA GLY A 780 -14.30 -24.49 8.87
C GLY A 780 -15.48 -24.02 9.70
N VAL A 781 -16.59 -24.75 9.54
CA VAL A 781 -17.82 -24.62 10.32
C VAL A 781 -18.28 -26.01 10.76
N GLU A 782 -18.44 -26.21 12.06
CA GLU A 782 -18.83 -27.49 12.66
C GLU A 782 -20.03 -27.38 13.59
N LEU A 783 -20.91 -28.38 13.50
CA LEU A 783 -22.00 -28.63 14.43
C LEU A 783 -21.60 -29.69 15.45
N HIS A 784 -21.50 -29.28 16.72
CA HIS A 784 -21.25 -30.15 17.86
C HIS A 784 -22.58 -30.45 18.54
N TRP A 785 -22.88 -31.72 18.82
CA TRP A 785 -24.17 -32.10 19.40
C TRP A 785 -24.08 -33.29 20.36
N SER A 786 -25.11 -33.46 21.18
CA SER A 786 -25.27 -34.50 22.19
C SER A 786 -26.75 -34.89 22.27
N SER A 787 -27.06 -36.18 22.42
CA SER A 787 -28.43 -36.68 22.61
C SER A 787 -28.85 -36.84 24.07
N ASN A 788 -27.94 -36.61 25.03
CA ASN A 788 -28.12 -36.89 26.45
C ASN A 788 -27.80 -35.69 27.36
N ASN A 789 -28.31 -34.53 26.98
CA ASN A 789 -28.17 -33.27 27.73
C ASN A 789 -26.71 -32.86 27.98
N GLY A 790 -25.82 -33.08 27.01
CA GLY A 790 -24.40 -32.73 27.13
C GLY A 790 -23.57 -33.67 28.00
N SER A 791 -24.14 -34.78 28.49
CA SER A 791 -23.39 -35.77 29.29
C SER A 791 -22.28 -36.45 28.47
N SER A 792 -22.52 -36.64 27.17
CA SER A 792 -21.52 -37.05 26.19
C SER A 792 -21.80 -36.42 24.84
N TRP A 793 -20.76 -35.94 24.16
CA TRP A 793 -20.84 -35.33 22.83
C TRP A 793 -20.60 -36.37 21.73
N ASN A 794 -21.41 -36.29 20.67
CA ASN A 794 -21.27 -37.08 19.46
C ASN A 794 -20.12 -36.54 18.59
N THR A 795 -19.74 -37.29 17.55
CA THR A 795 -18.78 -36.80 16.56
C THR A 795 -19.29 -35.50 15.92
N PRO A 796 -18.46 -34.44 15.86
CA PRO A 796 -18.82 -33.20 15.19
C PRO A 796 -19.20 -33.43 13.73
N ILE A 797 -20.17 -32.66 13.25
CA ILE A 797 -20.63 -32.69 11.87
C ILE A 797 -20.08 -31.45 11.17
N ALA A 798 -19.26 -31.63 10.14
CA ALA A 798 -18.87 -30.54 9.27
C ALA A 798 -20.11 -30.01 8.52
N MET A 799 -20.38 -28.71 8.64
CA MET A 799 -21.54 -28.09 8.03
C MET A 799 -21.27 -27.82 6.54
N THR A 800 -22.30 -27.99 5.71
CA THR A 800 -22.22 -27.76 4.27
C THR A 800 -22.56 -26.31 3.95
N HIS A 801 -21.70 -25.64 3.18
CA HIS A 801 -21.91 -24.28 2.69
C HIS A 801 -23.03 -24.25 1.63
N GLY A 802 -23.95 -23.30 1.79
CA GLY A 802 -25.11 -23.07 0.93
C GLY A 802 -24.95 -21.81 0.08
N ALA A 803 -26.05 -21.07 -0.13
CA ALA A 803 -26.03 -19.79 -0.82
C ALA A 803 -25.71 -18.65 0.16
N GLY A 804 -24.92 -17.67 -0.28
CA GLY A 804 -24.49 -16.56 0.58
C GLY A 804 -23.63 -17.05 1.74
N ASP A 805 -23.90 -16.56 2.94
CA ASP A 805 -23.15 -16.90 4.16
C ASP A 805 -23.72 -18.13 4.89
N SER A 806 -24.67 -18.84 4.27
CA SER A 806 -25.44 -19.89 4.95
C SER A 806 -24.69 -21.23 5.05
N TYR A 807 -24.72 -21.85 6.22
CA TYR A 807 -24.17 -23.17 6.51
C TYR A 807 -25.23 -24.07 7.13
N THR A 808 -25.28 -25.34 6.71
CA THR A 808 -26.26 -26.31 7.23
C THR A 808 -25.60 -27.62 7.67
N GLY A 809 -25.91 -28.06 8.88
CA GLY A 809 -25.56 -29.38 9.44
C GLY A 809 -26.81 -30.13 9.88
N VAL A 810 -26.84 -31.45 9.76
CA VAL A 810 -28.07 -32.23 10.00
C VAL A 810 -27.88 -33.19 11.17
N ILE A 811 -28.63 -32.97 12.27
CA ILE A 811 -28.70 -33.93 13.37
C ILE A 811 -29.64 -35.07 12.94
N PRO A 812 -29.22 -36.35 13.06
CA PRO A 812 -30.06 -37.49 12.67
C PRO A 812 -31.30 -37.65 13.57
N PRO A 813 -32.28 -38.49 13.19
CA PRO A 813 -33.44 -38.78 14.03
C PRO A 813 -33.04 -39.28 15.42
N GLN A 814 -33.80 -38.87 16.43
CA GLN A 814 -33.54 -39.16 17.84
C GLN A 814 -34.66 -40.01 18.44
N ASN A 815 -34.30 -40.89 19.36
CA ASN A 815 -35.28 -41.69 20.08
C ASN A 815 -36.09 -40.83 21.05
N HIS A 816 -37.29 -41.28 21.41
CA HIS A 816 -38.03 -40.67 22.53
C HIS A 816 -37.23 -40.74 23.83
N GLY A 817 -37.33 -39.69 24.65
CA GLY A 817 -36.54 -39.50 25.86
C GLY A 817 -35.19 -38.79 25.63
N SER A 818 -34.91 -38.35 24.40
CA SER A 818 -33.67 -37.63 24.10
C SER A 818 -33.78 -36.15 24.44
N GLN A 819 -32.77 -35.63 25.14
CA GLN A 819 -32.54 -34.20 25.33
C GLN A 819 -31.36 -33.82 24.44
N VAL A 820 -31.67 -33.29 23.26
CA VAL A 820 -30.64 -32.88 22.31
C VAL A 820 -30.07 -31.55 22.76
N VAL A 821 -28.74 -31.45 22.87
CA VAL A 821 -28.01 -30.20 23.10
C VAL A 821 -26.99 -30.04 21.99
N TYR A 822 -26.88 -28.85 21.40
CA TYR A 822 -25.94 -28.59 20.31
C TYR A 822 -25.41 -27.16 20.33
N ARG A 823 -24.27 -26.96 19.65
CA ARG A 823 -23.62 -25.67 19.44
C ARG A 823 -22.89 -25.66 18.10
N ILE A 824 -22.66 -24.47 17.56
CA ILE A 824 -21.92 -24.28 16.32
C ILE A 824 -20.57 -23.65 16.64
N LYS A 825 -19.53 -24.10 15.94
CA LYS A 825 -18.19 -23.52 15.96
C LYS A 825 -17.79 -23.11 14.54
N ALA A 826 -17.17 -21.95 14.41
CA ALA A 826 -16.59 -21.50 13.16
C ALA A 826 -15.20 -20.91 13.42
N TRP A 827 -14.29 -21.09 12.48
CA TRP A 827 -12.94 -20.53 12.55
C TRP A 827 -12.41 -20.19 11.15
N ASP A 828 -11.51 -19.21 11.12
CA ASP A 828 -10.83 -18.74 9.93
C ASP A 828 -9.53 -19.53 9.66
N ILE A 829 -8.82 -19.21 8.57
CA ILE A 829 -7.51 -19.82 8.26
C ILE A 829 -6.41 -19.55 9.29
N HIS A 830 -6.60 -18.58 10.18
CA HIS A 830 -5.69 -18.24 11.26
C HIS A 830 -6.05 -18.89 12.60
N ASN A 831 -7.10 -19.73 12.63
CA ASN A 831 -7.66 -20.43 13.80
C ASN A 831 -8.30 -19.51 14.86
N ASN A 832 -8.75 -18.32 14.47
CA ASN A 832 -9.60 -17.48 15.30
C ASN A 832 -10.98 -18.14 15.43
N LEU A 833 -11.32 -18.62 16.63
CA LEU A 833 -12.51 -19.45 16.87
C LEU A 833 -13.65 -18.63 17.47
N THR A 834 -14.83 -18.76 16.88
CA THR A 834 -16.11 -18.37 17.49
C THR A 834 -16.96 -19.60 17.84
N GLN A 835 -17.84 -19.46 18.83
CA GLN A 835 -18.77 -20.50 19.24
C GLN A 835 -20.08 -19.89 19.72
N THR A 836 -21.20 -20.50 19.35
CA THR A 836 -22.51 -20.15 19.90
C THR A 836 -22.67 -20.59 21.36
N ARG A 837 -23.73 -20.12 22.01
CA ARG A 837 -24.28 -20.77 23.21
C ARG A 837 -24.78 -22.18 22.89
N ASP A 838 -25.07 -22.95 23.93
CA ASP A 838 -25.77 -24.22 23.80
C ASP A 838 -27.27 -23.95 23.53
N TYR A 839 -27.78 -24.62 22.50
CA TYR A 839 -29.19 -24.74 22.19
C TYR A 839 -29.66 -26.16 22.50
N SER A 840 -30.96 -26.35 22.71
CA SER A 840 -31.50 -27.66 23.04
C SER A 840 -32.93 -27.84 22.58
N PHE A 841 -33.32 -29.08 22.34
CA PHE A 841 -34.72 -29.44 22.14
C PHE A 841 -34.94 -30.87 22.62
N GLN A 842 -36.21 -31.22 22.86
CA GLN A 842 -36.60 -32.55 23.30
C GLN A 842 -37.22 -33.34 22.17
N VAL A 843 -36.85 -34.61 22.08
CA VAL A 843 -37.63 -35.61 21.33
C VAL A 843 -38.24 -36.54 22.36
N ASN A 844 -39.51 -36.33 22.65
CA ASN A 844 -40.20 -37.03 23.72
C ASN A 844 -41.70 -37.12 23.47
N ASP A 845 -42.36 -37.98 24.24
CA ASP A 845 -43.80 -38.18 24.19
C ASP A 845 -44.28 -38.47 25.64
N PRO A 846 -44.93 -37.52 26.35
CA PRO A 846 -45.32 -36.16 25.91
C PRO A 846 -44.15 -35.17 25.88
N VAL A 847 -44.34 -34.03 25.21
CA VAL A 847 -43.34 -32.96 25.11
C VAL A 847 -43.96 -31.57 24.99
N TRP A 848 -43.31 -30.55 25.56
CA TRP A 848 -43.67 -29.15 25.36
C TRP A 848 -43.15 -28.63 24.03
N ILE A 849 -44.03 -28.01 23.23
CA ILE A 849 -43.66 -27.22 22.06
C ILE A 849 -43.87 -25.74 22.37
N SER A 850 -42.87 -24.91 22.10
CA SER A 850 -42.89 -23.48 22.38
C SER A 850 -41.92 -22.73 21.48
N TYR A 851 -42.32 -21.57 20.95
CA TYR A 851 -41.43 -20.68 20.17
C TYR A 851 -40.53 -19.80 21.05
N SER A 852 -40.75 -19.81 22.37
CA SER A 852 -39.89 -19.15 23.35
C SER A 852 -38.89 -20.14 23.94
N TYR A 853 -37.64 -20.08 23.50
CA TYR A 853 -36.56 -20.88 24.08
C TYR A 853 -35.91 -20.14 25.25
N GLY A 854 -36.16 -20.60 26.48
CA GLY A 854 -35.65 -20.01 27.73
C GLY A 854 -36.58 -18.97 28.38
N VAL A 855 -36.13 -18.39 29.50
CA VAL A 855 -36.90 -17.42 30.30
C VAL A 855 -37.13 -16.14 29.50
N GLY A 856 -38.39 -15.77 29.25
CA GLY A 856 -38.74 -14.49 28.62
C GLY A 856 -38.20 -13.32 29.43
N THR A 857 -37.70 -12.29 28.75
CA THR A 857 -37.00 -11.15 29.38
C THR A 857 -37.87 -9.91 29.50
N THR A 858 -39.03 -9.88 28.83
CA THR A 858 -39.88 -8.70 28.72
C THR A 858 -41.34 -9.11 28.90
N ILE A 859 -42.13 -8.26 29.55
CA ILE A 859 -43.59 -8.39 29.62
C ILE A 859 -44.22 -7.27 28.80
N MET A 860 -45.22 -7.60 27.98
CA MET A 860 -45.90 -6.64 27.11
C MET A 860 -47.40 -6.69 27.38
N GLY A 861 -48.08 -5.54 27.31
CA GLY A 861 -49.52 -5.49 27.52
C GLY A 861 -50.09 -4.10 27.37
N VAL A 862 -51.41 -4.01 27.51
CA VAL A 862 -52.18 -2.78 27.33
C VAL A 862 -52.97 -2.44 28.58
N GLU A 863 -52.98 -1.15 28.93
CA GLU A 863 -53.61 -0.66 30.16
C GLU A 863 -55.10 -0.36 30.02
N GLU A 864 -55.57 -0.01 28.82
CA GLU A 864 -56.89 0.62 28.63
C GLU A 864 -57.96 -0.27 27.98
N ILE A 865 -57.57 -1.37 27.34
CA ILE A 865 -58.47 -2.28 26.62
C ILE A 865 -58.08 -3.74 26.85
N ASP A 866 -59.08 -4.61 26.77
CA ASP A 866 -58.87 -6.06 26.74
C ASP A 866 -58.15 -6.45 25.45
N TRP A 867 -57.27 -7.45 25.56
CA TRP A 867 -56.36 -7.83 24.50
C TRP A 867 -55.93 -9.28 24.63
N ALA A 868 -55.65 -9.96 23.51
CA ALA A 868 -55.37 -11.40 23.53
C ALA A 868 -54.11 -11.77 22.76
N PRO A 869 -52.97 -12.12 23.41
CA PRO A 869 -51.85 -12.78 22.74
C PRO A 869 -52.26 -14.13 22.13
N MET A 870 -51.74 -14.40 20.93
CA MET A 870 -52.06 -15.59 20.14
C MET A 870 -50.80 -16.21 19.52
N ILE A 871 -50.66 -17.53 19.65
CA ILE A 871 -49.60 -18.32 19.00
C ILE A 871 -50.21 -19.47 18.21
N GLY A 872 -49.76 -19.61 16.95
CA GLY A 872 -50.10 -20.74 16.08
C GLY A 872 -48.99 -21.79 16.10
N PHE A 873 -49.33 -23.02 16.42
CA PHE A 873 -48.43 -24.17 16.43
C PHE A 873 -48.68 -25.07 15.22
N ASN A 874 -47.61 -25.40 14.50
CA ASN A 874 -47.65 -26.44 13.48
C ASN A 874 -47.81 -27.80 14.14
N ASN A 875 -48.73 -28.62 13.62
CA ASN A 875 -48.94 -29.98 14.08
C ASN A 875 -47.83 -30.91 13.54
N PRO A 876 -46.92 -31.42 14.39
CA PRO A 876 -45.79 -32.25 13.94
C PRO A 876 -46.19 -33.62 13.41
N LEU A 877 -47.42 -34.09 13.71
CA LEU A 877 -47.99 -35.35 13.25
C LEU A 877 -48.90 -35.18 12.02
N PHE A 878 -49.10 -33.96 11.54
CA PHE A 878 -49.94 -33.74 10.36
C PHE A 878 -49.45 -34.55 9.15
N GLY A 879 -50.40 -35.18 8.44
CA GLY A 879 -50.11 -36.02 7.27
C GLY A 879 -49.60 -37.45 7.60
N THR A 880 -49.34 -37.77 8.87
CA THR A 880 -48.94 -39.13 9.29
C THR A 880 -50.11 -40.09 9.48
N GLY A 881 -51.34 -39.55 9.56
CA GLY A 881 -52.56 -40.32 9.89
C GLY A 881 -52.81 -40.47 11.40
N ILE A 882 -51.88 -40.03 12.25
CA ILE A 882 -51.99 -40.07 13.71
C ILE A 882 -52.38 -38.67 14.22
N PRO A 883 -53.42 -38.52 15.05
CA PRO A 883 -53.77 -37.22 15.64
C PRO A 883 -52.74 -36.78 16.68
N LEU A 884 -52.58 -35.47 16.82
CA LEU A 884 -51.84 -34.87 17.94
C LEU A 884 -52.80 -34.66 19.10
N GLN A 885 -52.40 -35.02 20.32
CA GLN A 885 -53.22 -34.73 21.51
C GLN A 885 -52.62 -33.55 22.28
N LEU A 886 -53.44 -32.54 22.58
CA LEU A 886 -53.08 -31.41 23.43
C LEU A 886 -53.49 -31.68 24.87
N LEU A 887 -52.54 -31.62 25.80
CA LEU A 887 -52.74 -31.95 27.21
C LEU A 887 -52.81 -30.72 28.12
N ALA A 888 -51.97 -29.73 27.85
CA ALA A 888 -51.87 -28.51 28.63
C ALA A 888 -51.37 -27.35 27.76
N VAL A 889 -51.64 -26.14 28.21
CA VAL A 889 -50.99 -24.92 27.72
C VAL A 889 -50.25 -24.26 28.87
N ASP A 890 -49.30 -23.38 28.59
CA ASP A 890 -48.64 -22.59 29.63
C ASP A 890 -48.54 -21.11 29.27
N GLY A 891 -48.15 -20.32 30.28
CA GLY A 891 -48.04 -18.88 30.13
C GLY A 891 -47.71 -18.17 31.43
N MET A 892 -47.37 -16.90 31.32
CA MET A 892 -47.21 -16.02 32.47
C MET A 892 -47.81 -14.66 32.17
N ALA A 893 -48.81 -14.28 32.97
CA ALA A 893 -49.37 -12.94 32.98
C ALA A 893 -48.96 -12.19 34.25
N VAL A 894 -48.83 -10.87 34.14
CA VAL A 894 -48.56 -9.93 35.24
C VAL A 894 -49.68 -8.91 35.28
N ASP A 895 -50.34 -8.83 36.43
CA ASP A 895 -51.24 -7.72 36.77
C ASP A 895 -50.44 -6.67 37.57
N PHE A 896 -50.32 -5.46 37.02
CA PHE A 896 -49.62 -4.34 37.65
C PHE A 896 -50.52 -3.43 38.50
N TYR A 897 -51.84 -3.51 38.33
CA TYR A 897 -52.80 -2.60 38.95
C TYR A 897 -53.58 -3.24 40.09
N GLY A 898 -53.47 -4.55 40.27
CA GLY A 898 -53.91 -5.24 41.48
C GLY A 898 -55.43 -5.32 41.60
N GLU A 899 -56.16 -5.29 40.49
CA GLU A 899 -57.56 -5.71 40.48
C GLU A 899 -57.61 -7.23 40.55
N VAL A 900 -57.38 -7.76 41.76
CA VAL A 900 -57.49 -9.18 42.06
C VAL A 900 -58.94 -9.62 41.74
N GLY A 901 -59.14 -10.26 40.58
CA GLY A 901 -60.42 -10.91 40.29
C GLY A 901 -60.90 -10.98 38.85
N SER A 902 -60.19 -10.43 37.85
CA SER A 902 -60.60 -10.60 36.44
C SER A 902 -59.85 -11.77 35.80
N PRO A 903 -60.54 -12.85 35.40
CA PRO A 903 -59.88 -14.01 34.78
C PRO A 903 -59.44 -13.70 33.35
N ALA A 904 -58.37 -14.36 32.92
CA ALA A 904 -58.06 -14.51 31.51
C ALA A 904 -59.01 -15.56 30.89
N VAL A 905 -59.29 -15.47 29.60
CA VAL A 905 -60.07 -16.49 28.88
C VAL A 905 -59.16 -17.29 27.97
N ILE A 906 -59.08 -18.61 28.21
CA ILE A 906 -58.23 -19.52 27.45
C ILE A 906 -59.06 -20.17 26.34
N SER A 907 -58.58 -20.06 25.11
CA SER A 907 -59.23 -20.66 23.92
C SER A 907 -58.22 -21.39 23.05
N VAL A 908 -58.65 -22.50 22.44
CA VAL A 908 -57.86 -23.22 21.42
C VAL A 908 -58.67 -23.39 20.15
N TYR A 909 -58.09 -22.94 19.04
CA TYR A 909 -58.68 -23.02 17.72
C TYR A 909 -57.88 -23.95 16.81
N ILE A 910 -58.54 -24.65 15.90
CA ILE A 910 -57.89 -25.41 14.83
C ILE A 910 -58.05 -24.70 13.50
N TRP A 911 -57.07 -24.90 12.62
CA TRP A 911 -57.07 -24.29 11.29
C TRP A 911 -56.46 -25.24 10.24
N ASP A 912 -57.20 -25.42 9.15
CA ASP A 912 -56.86 -26.28 8.02
C ASP A 912 -56.32 -25.53 6.79
N GLY A 913 -56.12 -24.22 6.91
CA GLY A 913 -55.76 -23.35 5.78
C GLY A 913 -56.96 -22.67 5.11
N GLY A 914 -58.20 -22.93 5.58
CA GLY A 914 -59.42 -22.31 5.10
C GLY A 914 -59.63 -20.85 5.53
N GLU A 915 -60.78 -20.27 5.17
CA GLU A 915 -61.15 -18.88 5.54
C GLU A 915 -61.45 -18.72 7.04
N TYR A 916 -61.61 -19.81 7.80
CA TYR A 916 -62.11 -19.74 9.17
C TYR A 916 -61.32 -20.64 10.12
N MET A 917 -61.20 -20.19 11.36
CA MET A 917 -60.70 -21.01 12.47
C MET A 917 -61.85 -21.53 13.32
N TYR A 918 -61.69 -22.71 13.91
CA TYR A 918 -62.75 -23.39 14.63
C TYR A 918 -62.36 -23.68 16.08
N SER A 919 -63.17 -23.24 17.05
CA SER A 919 -62.94 -23.58 18.46
C SER A 919 -63.21 -25.06 18.70
N LEU A 920 -62.32 -25.71 19.44
CA LEU A 920 -62.46 -27.12 19.84
C LEU A 920 -63.28 -27.31 21.12
N PHE A 921 -63.41 -26.28 21.96
CA PHE A 921 -64.17 -26.33 23.22
C PHE A 921 -64.71 -24.94 23.59
N GLU A 922 -65.56 -24.83 24.61
CA GLU A 922 -65.97 -23.52 25.14
C GLU A 922 -64.81 -22.87 25.88
N PRO A 923 -64.42 -21.63 25.52
CA PRO A 923 -63.41 -20.91 26.26
C PRO A 923 -63.69 -20.90 27.77
N PHE A 924 -62.66 -21.12 28.58
CA PHE A 924 -62.79 -21.16 30.03
C PHE A 924 -61.96 -20.07 30.70
N GLU A 925 -62.43 -19.62 31.85
CA GLU A 925 -61.77 -18.62 32.67
C GLU A 925 -60.59 -19.23 33.45
N TYR A 926 -59.46 -18.53 33.49
CA TYR A 926 -58.28 -18.90 34.27
C TYR A 926 -57.69 -17.68 34.99
N TYR A 927 -57.37 -17.86 36.28
CA TYR A 927 -56.81 -16.81 37.12
C TYR A 927 -55.29 -16.98 37.23
N PHE A 928 -54.54 -16.16 36.49
CA PHE A 928 -53.08 -16.15 36.59
C PHE A 928 -52.61 -15.56 37.93
N PRO A 929 -51.80 -16.28 38.71
CA PRO A 929 -51.02 -15.67 39.78
C PRO A 929 -50.01 -14.70 39.17
N SER A 930 -50.15 -13.41 39.47
CA SER A 930 -49.34 -12.34 38.85
C SER A 930 -47.84 -12.63 38.92
N GLY A 931 -47.18 -12.64 37.76
CA GLY A 931 -45.73 -12.85 37.64
C GLY A 931 -45.23 -14.27 37.87
N GLN A 932 -46.14 -15.27 37.88
CA GLN A 932 -45.75 -16.67 38.01
C GLN A 932 -46.11 -17.45 36.75
N HIS A 933 -45.14 -18.19 36.21
CA HIS A 933 -45.37 -19.13 35.12
C HIS A 933 -46.34 -20.24 35.54
N GLN A 934 -47.42 -20.41 34.80
CA GLN A 934 -48.45 -21.41 35.06
C GLN A 934 -48.50 -22.44 33.94
N VAL A 935 -48.59 -23.71 34.34
CA VAL A 935 -49.03 -24.80 33.48
C VAL A 935 -50.52 -24.98 33.73
N ILE A 936 -51.31 -25.04 32.66
CA ILE A 936 -52.77 -25.14 32.69
C ILE A 936 -53.17 -26.48 32.07
N PRO A 937 -53.33 -27.55 32.87
CA PRO A 937 -53.78 -28.85 32.37
C PRO A 937 -55.24 -28.77 31.90
N LEU A 938 -55.51 -29.13 30.65
CA LEU A 938 -56.86 -29.02 30.07
C LEU A 938 -57.86 -29.98 30.75
N ALA A 939 -57.37 -31.13 31.24
CA ALA A 939 -58.19 -32.11 31.95
C ALA A 939 -58.79 -31.55 33.25
N GLU A 940 -58.12 -30.61 33.93
CA GLU A 940 -58.65 -29.95 35.14
C GLU A 940 -59.84 -29.01 34.84
N HIS A 941 -60.02 -28.67 33.56
CA HIS A 941 -61.11 -27.85 33.05
C HIS A 941 -62.16 -28.68 32.29
N GLY A 942 -62.18 -30.01 32.49
CA GLY A 942 -63.17 -30.91 31.88
C GLY A 942 -62.95 -31.20 30.40
N ILE A 943 -61.77 -30.86 29.86
CA ILE A 943 -61.38 -31.08 28.47
C ILE A 943 -60.41 -32.26 28.44
N GLU A 944 -60.94 -33.45 28.19
CA GLU A 944 -60.19 -34.70 28.03
C GLU A 944 -60.08 -35.06 26.53
N ASP A 945 -59.00 -35.76 26.15
CA ASP A 945 -58.81 -36.31 24.80
C ASP A 945 -58.97 -35.30 23.64
N LEU A 946 -58.35 -34.12 23.79
CA LEU A 946 -58.34 -33.09 22.76
C LEU A 946 -57.43 -33.46 21.58
N LEU A 947 -58.00 -34.09 20.55
CA LEU A 947 -57.32 -34.54 19.34
C LEU A 947 -57.31 -33.46 18.24
N ILE A 948 -56.14 -33.23 17.66
CA ILE A 948 -55.86 -32.24 16.62
C ILE A 948 -55.38 -32.97 15.37
N THR A 949 -56.16 -32.88 14.30
CA THR A 949 -55.87 -33.50 12.99
C THR A 949 -55.55 -32.46 11.90
N THR A 950 -55.71 -31.18 12.21
CA THR A 950 -55.41 -30.07 11.31
C THR A 950 -53.91 -29.76 11.27
N PRO A 951 -53.42 -29.10 10.21
CA PRO A 951 -52.02 -28.70 10.08
C PRO A 951 -51.59 -27.69 11.15
N THR A 952 -52.49 -26.83 11.61
CA THR A 952 -52.19 -25.80 12.63
C THR A 952 -53.27 -25.77 13.70
N PHE A 953 -52.89 -25.43 14.93
CA PHE A 953 -53.80 -25.01 15.99
C PHE A 953 -53.27 -23.75 16.68
N PHE A 954 -54.15 -22.94 17.23
CA PHE A 954 -53.84 -21.68 17.87
C PHE A 954 -54.23 -21.73 19.34
N VAL A 955 -53.34 -21.24 20.20
CA VAL A 955 -53.62 -20.98 21.60
C VAL A 955 -53.78 -19.47 21.77
N ILE A 956 -54.91 -19.06 22.34
CA ILE A 956 -55.27 -17.66 22.58
C ILE A 956 -55.53 -17.48 24.07
N ILE A 957 -54.91 -16.47 24.66
CA ILE A 957 -55.09 -16.10 26.06
C ILE A 957 -55.66 -14.69 26.05
N ASP A 958 -56.97 -14.55 26.22
CA ASP A 958 -57.64 -13.25 26.30
C ASP A 958 -57.41 -12.63 27.68
N LEU A 959 -56.82 -11.45 27.73
CA LEU A 959 -56.38 -10.78 28.95
C LEU A 959 -57.19 -9.49 29.14
N PRO A 960 -57.69 -9.25 30.37
CA PRO A 960 -58.35 -8.00 30.66
C PRO A 960 -57.37 -6.81 30.64
N ALA A 961 -57.90 -5.61 30.42
CA ALA A 961 -57.14 -4.36 30.49
C ALA A 961 -56.27 -4.29 31.77
N GLY A 962 -55.03 -3.80 31.63
CA GLY A 962 -54.08 -3.70 32.75
C GLY A 962 -53.18 -4.94 32.96
N HIS A 963 -53.42 -6.01 32.21
CA HIS A 963 -52.58 -7.23 32.23
C HIS A 963 -51.49 -7.19 31.17
N TYR A 964 -50.35 -7.81 31.51
CA TYR A 964 -49.18 -7.95 30.65
C TYR A 964 -48.83 -9.42 30.52
N PHE A 965 -48.32 -9.83 29.37
CA PHE A 965 -47.94 -11.20 29.07
C PHE A 965 -46.45 -11.30 28.69
N LEU A 966 -45.85 -12.44 29.01
CA LEU A 966 -44.43 -12.69 28.78
C LEU A 966 -44.10 -12.78 27.28
N TRP A 967 -43.04 -12.08 26.88
CA TRP A 967 -42.55 -11.95 25.52
C TRP A 967 -41.05 -12.24 25.42
N ASN A 968 -40.64 -12.88 24.33
CA ASN A 968 -39.26 -13.22 24.05
C ASN A 968 -38.81 -12.68 22.68
N GLU A 969 -37.80 -11.81 22.66
CA GLU A 969 -37.21 -11.23 21.44
C GLU A 969 -36.01 -12.01 20.92
N ALA A 970 -35.59 -13.09 21.60
CA ALA A 970 -34.35 -13.80 21.27
C ALA A 970 -34.42 -14.62 19.97
N PHE A 971 -35.62 -14.99 19.54
CA PHE A 971 -35.83 -15.75 18.31
C PHE A 971 -37.12 -15.29 17.62
N ASP A 972 -37.03 -15.09 16.31
CA ASP A 972 -38.15 -14.69 15.47
C ASP A 972 -38.55 -15.86 14.55
N TYR A 973 -39.45 -16.71 15.03
CA TYR A 973 -40.04 -17.80 14.26
C TYR A 973 -41.12 -17.33 13.26
N GLY A 974 -41.29 -16.01 13.09
CA GLY A 974 -42.28 -15.39 12.23
C GLY A 974 -43.21 -14.45 12.98
N THR A 975 -44.27 -14.00 12.30
CA THR A 975 -45.21 -13.04 12.87
C THR A 975 -45.98 -13.64 14.06
N SER A 976 -45.82 -13.02 15.23
CA SER A 976 -46.70 -13.26 16.38
C SER A 976 -47.94 -12.39 16.30
N TYR A 977 -49.06 -12.90 16.79
CA TYR A 977 -50.35 -12.23 16.66
C TYR A 977 -50.92 -11.81 18.02
N PHE A 978 -51.73 -10.76 18.03
CA PHE A 978 -52.53 -10.39 19.18
C PHE A 978 -53.79 -9.63 18.76
N TRP A 979 -54.82 -9.70 19.61
CA TRP A 979 -56.09 -9.02 19.43
C TRP A 979 -56.17 -7.74 20.25
N PHE A 980 -56.79 -6.71 19.68
CA PHE A 980 -57.30 -5.55 20.42
C PHE A 980 -58.78 -5.37 20.09
N GLY A 981 -59.65 -5.63 21.07
CA GLY A 981 -61.09 -5.75 20.80
C GLY A 981 -61.35 -6.75 19.67
N ASP A 982 -61.93 -6.27 18.57
CA ASP A 982 -62.29 -7.09 17.40
C ASP A 982 -61.23 -7.12 16.27
N GLU A 983 -60.04 -6.53 16.47
CA GLU A 983 -59.02 -6.36 15.42
C GLU A 983 -57.75 -7.20 15.67
N LEU A 984 -57.25 -7.84 14.60
CA LEU A 984 -56.01 -8.65 14.61
C LEU A 984 -54.80 -7.82 14.24
N TYR A 985 -53.75 -7.98 15.02
CA TYR A 985 -52.46 -7.36 14.77
C TYR A 985 -51.36 -8.41 14.71
N GLY A 986 -50.33 -8.13 13.90
CA GLY A 986 -49.12 -8.94 13.80
C GLY A 986 -47.89 -8.12 14.19
N ARG A 987 -46.94 -8.76 14.88
CA ARG A 987 -45.62 -8.20 15.20
C ARG A 987 -44.53 -9.19 14.82
N GLU A 988 -43.51 -8.68 14.13
CA GLU A 988 -42.23 -9.38 13.88
C GLU A 988 -41.21 -9.00 14.98
N GLY A 989 -40.15 -9.79 15.13
CA GLY A 989 -39.08 -9.54 16.10
C GLY A 989 -39.28 -10.18 17.48
N GLY A 990 -40.02 -11.28 17.56
CA GLY A 990 -40.15 -12.08 18.79
C GLY A 990 -41.44 -12.89 18.89
N ASN A 991 -41.60 -13.59 20.02
CA ASN A 991 -42.69 -14.53 20.25
C ASN A 991 -43.32 -14.39 21.65
N TRP A 992 -44.65 -14.54 21.73
CA TRP A 992 -45.35 -14.71 23.00
C TRP A 992 -44.88 -16.02 23.65
N CYS A 993 -44.61 -15.97 24.96
CA CYS A 993 -44.21 -17.15 25.72
C CYS A 993 -45.44 -17.98 26.10
N ILE A 994 -46.06 -18.57 25.08
CA ILE A 994 -47.14 -19.55 25.17
C ILE A 994 -46.58 -20.86 24.64
N GLY A 995 -46.76 -21.93 25.40
CA GLY A 995 -46.38 -23.29 25.06
C GLY A 995 -47.59 -24.22 25.07
N ALA A 996 -47.40 -25.36 24.41
CA ALA A 996 -48.39 -26.43 24.33
C ALA A 996 -47.73 -27.76 24.70
N LEU A 997 -48.26 -28.45 25.70
CA LEU A 997 -47.85 -29.82 26.05
C LEU A 997 -48.62 -30.78 25.17
N VAL A 998 -47.90 -31.45 24.26
CA VAL A 998 -48.49 -32.33 23.26
C VAL A 998 -47.97 -33.75 23.39
N GLN A 999 -48.76 -34.70 22.93
CA GLN A 999 -48.39 -36.11 22.87
C GLN A 999 -48.93 -36.78 21.60
N ILE A 1000 -48.46 -37.99 21.33
CA ILE A 1000 -49.04 -38.84 20.29
C ILE A 1000 -50.44 -39.23 20.73
N GLY A 1001 -51.45 -38.80 19.97
CA GLY A 1001 -52.84 -39.12 20.26
C GLY A 1001 -53.17 -40.57 19.95
N GLY A 1002 -54.11 -41.15 20.71
CA GLY A 1002 -54.71 -42.43 20.37
C GLY A 1002 -55.50 -42.37 19.06
N GLU A 1003 -55.82 -43.53 18.48
CA GLU A 1003 -56.73 -43.62 17.34
C GLU A 1003 -58.03 -42.86 17.65
N PRO A 1004 -58.50 -41.96 16.75
CA PRO A 1004 -59.73 -41.23 16.98
C PRO A 1004 -60.88 -42.24 17.19
N PRO A 1005 -61.76 -42.03 18.18
CA PRO A 1005 -62.88 -42.94 18.42
C PRO A 1005 -63.67 -43.18 17.13
N VAL A 1006 -63.99 -44.45 16.81
CA VAL A 1006 -64.78 -44.79 15.62
C VAL A 1006 -66.22 -44.34 15.83
N GLY A 1007 -66.56 -43.19 15.26
CA GLY A 1007 -67.84 -42.52 15.42
C GLY A 1007 -67.92 -41.67 16.69
N LEU A 1008 -68.85 -40.72 16.72
CA LEU A 1008 -69.06 -39.85 17.87
C LEU A 1008 -69.81 -40.61 18.97
N THR A 1009 -69.30 -40.54 20.21
CA THR A 1009 -70.01 -41.11 21.35
C THR A 1009 -71.25 -40.28 21.66
N ALA A 1010 -72.29 -40.93 22.19
CA ALA A 1010 -73.51 -40.22 22.57
C ALA A 1010 -73.23 -39.30 23.78
N PRO A 1011 -73.55 -37.99 23.70
CA PRO A 1011 -73.39 -37.07 24.82
C PRO A 1011 -74.09 -37.56 26.09
N GLN A 1012 -73.40 -37.52 27.22
CA GLN A 1012 -73.99 -37.86 28.52
C GLN A 1012 -74.69 -36.62 29.10
N VAL A 1013 -75.96 -36.44 28.74
CA VAL A 1013 -76.75 -35.24 29.07
C VAL A 1013 -77.24 -35.27 30.52
N SER A 1014 -76.85 -34.25 31.27
CA SER A 1014 -77.43 -33.85 32.55
C SER A 1014 -78.47 -32.75 32.32
N VAL A 1015 -79.52 -32.75 33.14
CA VAL A 1015 -80.60 -31.75 33.08
C VAL A 1015 -80.81 -31.11 34.45
N ALA A 1016 -80.86 -29.78 34.49
CA ALA A 1016 -81.16 -28.98 35.66
C ALA A 1016 -82.32 -28.02 35.37
N TYR A 1017 -83.07 -27.63 36.41
CA TYR A 1017 -84.09 -26.58 36.33
C TYR A 1017 -83.70 -25.45 37.27
N GLU A 1018 -83.31 -24.32 36.70
CA GLU A 1018 -82.75 -23.18 37.44
C GLU A 1018 -83.36 -21.89 36.87
N ASP A 1019 -83.75 -20.97 37.76
CA ASP A 1019 -84.28 -19.63 37.43
C ASP A 1019 -85.40 -19.58 36.39
N GLY A 1020 -86.27 -20.61 36.37
CA GLY A 1020 -87.44 -20.67 35.50
C GLY A 1020 -87.23 -21.40 34.17
N TYR A 1021 -86.02 -21.89 33.90
CA TYR A 1021 -85.62 -22.49 32.62
C TYR A 1021 -84.97 -23.87 32.80
N VAL A 1022 -84.96 -24.67 31.73
CA VAL A 1022 -84.29 -25.99 31.72
C VAL A 1022 -82.89 -25.84 31.13
N SER A 1023 -81.86 -26.22 31.88
CA SER A 1023 -80.48 -26.26 31.43
C SER A 1023 -80.07 -27.70 31.15
N LEU A 1024 -79.57 -27.97 29.94
CA LEU A 1024 -78.94 -29.22 29.54
C LEU A 1024 -77.43 -29.00 29.55
N THR A 1025 -76.66 -29.94 30.10
CA THR A 1025 -75.19 -29.91 30.10
C THR A 1025 -74.64 -31.30 29.83
N TRP A 1026 -73.48 -31.42 29.19
CA TRP A 1026 -72.81 -32.71 28.99
C TRP A 1026 -71.28 -32.54 29.04
N PRO A 1027 -70.49 -33.62 29.12
CA PRO A 1027 -69.05 -33.54 28.83
C PRO A 1027 -68.80 -33.36 27.33
N HIS A 1028 -67.71 -32.69 26.96
CA HIS A 1028 -67.29 -32.60 25.56
C HIS A 1028 -67.10 -34.00 24.95
N VAL A 1029 -67.67 -34.23 23.76
CA VAL A 1029 -67.48 -35.47 22.99
C VAL A 1029 -66.29 -35.26 22.03
N PRO A 1030 -65.23 -36.09 22.13
CA PRO A 1030 -64.09 -35.99 21.23
C PRO A 1030 -64.50 -36.00 19.74
N ASN A 1031 -63.92 -35.11 18.94
CA ASN A 1031 -64.20 -34.89 17.52
C ASN A 1031 -65.62 -34.36 17.16
N ALA A 1032 -66.46 -34.04 18.14
CA ALA A 1032 -67.75 -33.42 17.87
C ALA A 1032 -67.54 -31.93 17.52
N LEU A 1033 -67.85 -31.54 16.29
CA LEU A 1033 -67.80 -30.13 15.86
C LEU A 1033 -69.06 -29.36 16.29
N ALA A 1034 -70.17 -30.07 16.53
CA ALA A 1034 -71.43 -29.52 17.02
C ALA A 1034 -72.28 -30.58 17.75
N TYR A 1035 -73.36 -30.13 18.38
CA TYR A 1035 -74.35 -30.96 19.06
C TYR A 1035 -75.75 -30.54 18.61
N ASN A 1036 -76.53 -31.48 18.08
CA ASN A 1036 -77.92 -31.24 17.72
C ASN A 1036 -78.82 -31.54 18.91
N ILE A 1037 -79.66 -30.57 19.27
CA ILE A 1037 -80.57 -30.64 20.42
C ILE A 1037 -81.97 -30.84 19.86
N TYR A 1038 -82.56 -31.98 20.18
CA TYR A 1038 -83.90 -32.33 19.78
C TYR A 1038 -84.86 -32.19 20.95
N GLY A 1039 -86.10 -31.81 20.63
CA GLY A 1039 -87.19 -31.66 21.56
C GLY A 1039 -88.42 -32.43 21.09
N SER A 1040 -89.09 -33.11 22.02
CA SER A 1040 -90.41 -33.71 21.77
C SER A 1040 -91.32 -33.59 23.00
N ASN A 1041 -92.63 -33.64 22.77
CA ASN A 1041 -93.64 -33.79 23.81
C ASN A 1041 -93.92 -35.26 24.15
N ASP A 1042 -93.49 -36.21 23.30
CA ASP A 1042 -93.59 -37.66 23.50
C ASP A 1042 -92.24 -38.33 23.17
N PRO A 1043 -91.55 -38.95 24.15
CA PRO A 1043 -90.21 -39.49 23.94
C PRO A 1043 -90.23 -40.80 23.13
N TYR A 1044 -91.39 -41.41 22.91
CA TYR A 1044 -91.53 -42.73 22.26
C TYR A 1044 -91.98 -42.65 20.79
N ASP A 1045 -92.34 -41.47 20.28
CA ASP A 1045 -92.68 -41.25 18.87
C ASP A 1045 -91.50 -40.63 18.11
N GLU A 1046 -90.73 -41.45 17.38
CA GLU A 1046 -89.54 -40.99 16.64
C GLU A 1046 -89.85 -39.88 15.61
N GLY A 1047 -91.08 -39.80 15.08
CA GLY A 1047 -91.49 -38.76 14.14
C GLY A 1047 -91.76 -37.40 14.78
N SER A 1048 -91.82 -37.34 16.12
CA SER A 1048 -92.16 -36.14 16.89
C SER A 1048 -90.92 -35.35 17.37
N TRP A 1049 -89.72 -35.93 17.23
CA TRP A 1049 -88.46 -35.28 17.60
C TRP A 1049 -88.03 -34.27 16.56
N ASN A 1050 -88.13 -32.98 16.90
CA ASN A 1050 -87.68 -31.89 16.05
C ASN A 1050 -86.38 -31.31 16.62
N VAL A 1051 -85.45 -30.90 15.74
CA VAL A 1051 -84.28 -30.11 16.16
C VAL A 1051 -84.80 -28.79 16.73
N LEU A 1052 -84.49 -28.54 18.00
CA LEU A 1052 -84.74 -27.27 18.68
C LEU A 1052 -83.62 -26.28 18.36
N ASP A 1053 -82.38 -26.77 18.39
CA ASP A 1053 -81.18 -25.98 18.09
C ASP A 1053 -79.99 -26.89 17.77
N THR A 1054 -78.91 -26.30 17.28
CA THR A 1054 -77.60 -26.94 17.12
C THR A 1054 -76.56 -26.06 17.80
N VAL A 1055 -76.05 -26.51 18.95
CA VAL A 1055 -75.02 -25.78 19.71
C VAL A 1055 -73.65 -26.38 19.50
N ASN A 1056 -72.62 -25.59 19.71
CA ASN A 1056 -71.23 -25.99 19.42
C ASN A 1056 -70.45 -26.35 20.67
N SER A 1057 -71.15 -26.36 21.79
CA SER A 1057 -70.62 -26.50 23.12
C SER A 1057 -71.47 -27.44 23.94
N PRO A 1058 -70.94 -27.97 25.05
CA PRO A 1058 -71.65 -29.00 25.78
C PRO A 1058 -72.65 -28.44 26.81
N GLY A 1059 -73.57 -27.61 26.32
CA GLY A 1059 -74.68 -27.05 27.08
C GLY A 1059 -75.78 -26.40 26.21
N PHE A 1060 -77.01 -26.36 26.71
CA PHE A 1060 -78.14 -25.69 26.06
C PHE A 1060 -79.20 -25.28 27.07
N THR A 1061 -79.63 -24.01 27.03
CA THR A 1061 -80.73 -23.52 27.87
C THR A 1061 -82.03 -23.41 27.08
N TYR A 1062 -83.07 -24.10 27.54
CA TYR A 1062 -84.40 -24.05 26.95
C TYR A 1062 -85.31 -23.07 27.69
N LEU A 1063 -85.68 -21.99 26.99
CA LEU A 1063 -86.38 -20.83 27.57
C LEU A 1063 -87.92 -20.86 27.45
N GLN A 1064 -88.51 -21.89 26.84
CA GLN A 1064 -89.95 -21.89 26.53
C GLN A 1064 -90.83 -22.44 27.67
N SER A 1065 -92.09 -21.99 27.73
CA SER A 1065 -93.04 -22.29 28.83
C SER A 1065 -93.87 -23.58 28.63
N ASP A 1066 -93.28 -24.61 28.03
CA ASP A 1066 -93.98 -25.88 27.85
C ASP A 1066 -94.17 -26.59 29.21
N ALA A 1067 -95.38 -27.10 29.48
CA ALA A 1067 -95.67 -27.79 30.74
C ALA A 1067 -94.86 -29.09 30.93
N ARG A 1068 -94.38 -29.69 29.83
CA ARG A 1068 -93.48 -30.84 29.81
C ARG A 1068 -92.78 -30.94 28.45
N LYS A 1069 -91.48 -31.21 28.45
CA LYS A 1069 -90.66 -31.45 27.24
C LYS A 1069 -89.64 -32.57 27.49
N PHE A 1070 -89.27 -33.29 26.44
CA PHE A 1070 -88.19 -34.27 26.44
C PHE A 1070 -87.08 -33.81 25.51
N PHE A 1071 -85.83 -34.07 25.90
CA PHE A 1071 -84.64 -33.63 25.19
C PHE A 1071 -83.78 -34.82 24.78
N ARG A 1072 -83.17 -34.72 23.60
CA ARG A 1072 -82.17 -35.67 23.08
C ARG A 1072 -81.05 -34.86 22.46
N VAL A 1073 -79.80 -35.17 22.78
CA VAL A 1073 -78.63 -34.49 22.21
C VAL A 1073 -77.81 -35.49 21.43
N THR A 1074 -77.40 -35.14 20.21
CA THR A 1074 -76.48 -35.95 19.40
C THR A 1074 -75.25 -35.14 19.03
N ALA A 1075 -74.06 -35.73 19.15
CA ALA A 1075 -72.83 -35.14 18.64
C ALA A 1075 -72.79 -35.23 17.09
N SER A 1076 -72.19 -34.24 16.44
CA SER A 1076 -72.07 -34.11 14.98
C SER A 1076 -70.64 -33.77 14.57
N ASP A 1077 -70.16 -34.41 13.50
CA ASP A 1077 -68.87 -34.12 12.85
C ASP A 1077 -69.04 -33.18 11.65
N GLN A 1078 -70.27 -32.73 11.39
CA GLN A 1078 -70.63 -31.78 10.34
C GLN A 1078 -70.81 -30.37 10.91
N GLU A 1079 -70.37 -29.35 10.17
CA GLU A 1079 -70.40 -27.91 10.50
C GLU A 1079 -71.79 -27.24 10.47
N ASN A 1080 -72.87 -27.94 10.82
CA ASN A 1080 -74.24 -27.46 10.59
C ASN A 1080 -74.84 -26.54 11.68
N GLY A 1081 -74.01 -25.92 12.52
CA GLY A 1081 -74.43 -24.92 13.51
C GLY A 1081 -73.86 -23.54 13.16
N SER A 1082 -74.66 -22.49 13.32
CA SER A 1082 -74.19 -21.10 13.23
C SER A 1082 -73.14 -20.82 14.30
N LYS A 1083 -71.86 -21.02 13.99
CA LYS A 1083 -70.73 -20.73 14.88
C LYS A 1083 -70.42 -19.23 14.92
N ALA A 1084 -69.81 -18.82 16.04
CA ALA A 1084 -68.76 -17.81 16.06
C ALA A 1084 -67.65 -18.27 15.11
N VAL A 1085 -67.83 -17.87 13.86
CA VAL A 1085 -66.92 -18.05 12.76
C VAL A 1085 -65.85 -16.97 12.92
N PHE A 1086 -64.62 -17.35 13.26
CA PHE A 1086 -63.55 -16.38 13.36
C PHE A 1086 -62.87 -16.22 11.99
N LYS A 1087 -63.05 -15.07 11.34
CA LYS A 1087 -62.29 -14.71 10.11
C LYS A 1087 -60.88 -14.28 10.52
N PRO A 1088 -59.81 -14.98 10.11
CA PRO A 1088 -58.52 -14.34 10.03
C PRO A 1088 -58.65 -13.28 8.94
N TYR A 1089 -58.84 -12.00 9.31
CA TYR A 1089 -58.77 -10.93 8.33
C TYR A 1089 -57.42 -11.03 7.61
N ALA A 1090 -57.45 -10.87 6.28
CA ALA A 1090 -56.23 -10.86 5.46
C ALA A 1090 -55.23 -9.87 6.08
N PRO A 1091 -53.96 -10.26 6.28
CA PRO A 1091 -52.96 -9.38 6.85
C PRO A 1091 -52.87 -8.10 6.02
N VAL A 1092 -52.93 -6.94 6.67
CA VAL A 1092 -52.64 -5.67 5.99
C VAL A 1092 -51.16 -5.73 5.59
N SER A 1093 -50.90 -5.82 4.29
CA SER A 1093 -49.54 -6.02 3.78
C SER A 1093 -48.66 -4.81 4.05
N SER A 1094 -47.56 -5.08 4.74
CA SER A 1094 -46.21 -4.48 4.65
C SER A 1094 -46.05 -2.97 4.44
N LYS A 1095 -45.17 -2.40 5.29
CA LYS A 1095 -44.58 -1.04 5.24
C LYS A 1095 -45.47 0.11 5.70
N GLN A 1096 -45.94 0.01 6.94
CA GLN A 1096 -46.12 1.14 7.87
C GLN A 1096 -46.65 0.51 9.14
N ALA A 1097 -45.89 0.51 10.24
CA ALA A 1097 -46.56 0.82 11.49
C ALA A 1097 -47.18 2.20 11.24
N PRO A 1098 -48.51 2.35 11.15
CA PRO A 1098 -49.07 3.68 11.21
C PRO A 1098 -48.62 4.23 12.55
N SER A 1099 -48.05 5.44 12.55
CA SER A 1099 -47.65 6.13 13.76
C SER A 1099 -48.70 5.92 14.86
N LEU A 1100 -48.31 5.19 15.90
CA LEU A 1100 -49.05 5.00 17.13
C LEU A 1100 -49.55 6.36 17.62
N LYS A 1101 -50.81 6.69 17.34
CA LYS A 1101 -51.52 7.69 18.11
C LYS A 1101 -52.29 6.93 19.17
N SER A 1102 -51.62 6.85 20.33
CA SER A 1102 -52.13 6.66 21.69
C SER A 1102 -52.51 5.25 22.19
N VAL A 1103 -51.77 4.19 21.84
CA VAL A 1103 -51.62 3.04 22.76
C VAL A 1103 -50.17 2.56 22.72
N THR A 1104 -49.29 3.20 23.47
CA THR A 1104 -47.95 2.66 23.74
C THR A 1104 -48.14 1.36 24.52
N LEU A 1105 -47.69 0.20 24.03
CA LEU A 1105 -47.42 -0.94 24.92
C LEU A 1105 -46.29 -0.46 25.85
N PRO A 1106 -46.53 -0.21 27.14
CA PRO A 1106 -45.44 0.18 28.01
C PRO A 1106 -44.54 -1.04 28.16
N GLN A 1107 -43.30 -1.00 27.64
CA GLN A 1107 -42.27 -1.91 28.13
C GLN A 1107 -41.99 -1.53 29.58
N LYS A 1108 -42.14 -2.48 30.50
CA LYS A 1108 -41.72 -2.36 31.90
C LYS A 1108 -40.72 -3.44 32.23
#